data_AF-A0A6H0CT29-F1
#
_entry.id   AF-A0A6H0CT29-F1
#
_cell.length_a   1.000
_cell.length_b   1.000
_cell.length_c   1.000
_cell.angle_alpha   90.00
_cell.angle_beta   90.00
_cell.angle_gamma   90.00
#
_symmetry.space_group_name_H-M   'P 1'
#
loop_
_entity.id
_entity.type
_entity.pdbx_description
1 polymer ?
#
loop_
_entity_poly.entity_id
_entity_poly.type
_entity_poly.pdbx_seq_one_letter_code
_entity_poly.pdbx_strand_id
1 'polypeptide(L)'
;MTDANRPATPPWNALTPEADRTAGLGAGVRILVVSDGTPAPGDAPADPHTERVAELCRQLAGRAELGYATAAHLKSRTLAADLRAMVTADGGWDIVAMPWSSPESDAERLGVRRAFEEVARDPAMPLFIAAAGHDGPGRLRFPASCPSVLAVGVGSGDGGPAAYCGTDGVGRKPQLLVPDTLYATRSSAGPDPMRGTSAAVGVVAGLAAGLAGLLGRDGRAVPSAALRAALLASAGPGGTVADAPLTRQLTAGGPGPSCLPLSRAVTRLRAHTDGTAVRIAVVTAGAEETVSGDGAPLWLPRAAEVSVSVAGAGTSRRATGTGWLVLDVPPGAEGEMVITVECPEAATAFVSVGGADTVEEIEECAGAVEETEGRADAVEETEERADEPAGTAPAARRAGRTRTGRPVILGLSASHDASACLLRDGTPQVAVQQERVTRRKHDGAGHLASRAAADYCLTSAGLRADDVDVFAFNAQPLLPGYVGLSVPSAARTFDLFDPFDERAVYVSHHLAHAFSAFWGSPFEEAVVAVCDGSGGSVLGADDLLVDGPGLRAYLDRKTEDRLPRVHVFSVYHFDRDGYRLLFREYADSFNVRVGSSSIGETYAAVSQYVFGDWQEGSGKLMGLAPWGKPGNAGPSFLEPGPDGLPRFRDDWKDAYRAPGSGRPLDHADLAARIQADLEEALVARMRYAMSLVPGCGNLAYAGGIALNSVANDRIARESGADHLFVFPAASDAGVSLGAAAAAHFRLTGSTRRERGEFNDYLGHPYTQDDHDAAIRLVGDRVVVEPLSAQAVADRIAAGEVIGWFQGGSEFGPRALGHRSVLADARSRDTWDFINAHIKFREDFRPLAPIVPEEVAAEYFDLDEPSPHMLRVVPVREKYRESLAAVTHVDGTARVQTVSRAANPRIHELLHLVGERTGFPVLVNTSLNRRGEPMIETPGQALDMLLGTRLSAMVLGDRLVRRAPEHEAPLSLRSRIVLAPGVRLWWEQDAEGSRLRITGGAEPGGLELPMWAFTALSQAGPGRPLGAYLPHCLGGTQTSTDTALAFLTALRARCLLVVTRETPHD
;
A
#
# COMPACT_ATOMS: atom_id res chain seq x y z
N MET A 1 46.36 26.66 -13.92
CA MET A 1 46.49 27.74 -12.94
C MET A 1 45.95 29.02 -13.56
N THR A 2 44.74 29.42 -13.20
CA THR A 2 44.26 30.81 -13.11
C THR A 2 42.89 30.76 -12.42
N ASP A 3 42.90 31.23 -11.17
CA ASP A 3 41.81 31.65 -10.27
C ASP A 3 40.48 30.87 -10.23
N ALA A 4 40.39 29.94 -9.27
CA ALA A 4 39.13 29.36 -8.77
C ALA A 4 38.83 29.76 -7.31
N ASN A 5 39.41 30.86 -6.80
CA ASN A 5 39.31 31.27 -5.38
C ASN A 5 38.43 32.52 -5.14
N ARG A 6 37.31 32.65 -5.86
CA ARG A 6 36.18 33.43 -5.34
C ARG A 6 35.10 32.44 -4.89
N PRO A 7 34.67 32.43 -3.62
CA PRO A 7 33.44 31.76 -3.27
C PRO A 7 32.35 32.37 -4.16
N ALA A 8 31.63 31.52 -4.89
CA ALA A 8 30.48 31.95 -5.66
C ALA A 8 29.56 32.74 -4.73
N THR A 9 29.09 33.90 -5.20
CA THR A 9 28.01 34.64 -4.54
C THR A 9 26.90 33.63 -4.23
N PRO A 10 26.42 33.55 -2.99
CA PRO A 10 25.50 32.49 -2.63
C PRO A 10 24.18 32.57 -3.44
N PRO A 11 23.54 31.43 -3.78
CA PRO A 11 22.42 31.37 -4.72
C PRO A 11 21.05 31.79 -4.12
N TRP A 12 21.02 32.57 -3.04
CA TRP A 12 19.80 33.01 -2.37
C TRP A 12 19.62 34.52 -2.43
N ASN A 13 18.36 34.96 -2.48
CA ASN A 13 18.00 36.38 -2.54
C ASN A 13 17.33 36.77 -1.21
N ALA A 14 17.87 37.80 -0.54
CA ALA A 14 17.17 38.46 0.56
C ALA A 14 16.03 39.31 -0.02
N LEU A 15 14.80 39.11 0.45
CA LEU A 15 13.66 39.92 0.06
C LEU A 15 13.61 41.13 1.00
N THR A 16 13.82 42.32 0.45
CA THR A 16 13.63 43.56 1.19
C THR A 16 12.14 43.79 1.43
N PRO A 17 11.69 44.02 2.68
CA PRO A 17 10.27 44.26 2.96
C PRO A 17 9.79 45.54 2.26
N GLU A 18 8.87 45.44 1.30
CA GLU A 18 7.99 46.56 0.98
C GLU A 18 7.01 46.72 2.13
N ALA A 19 7.16 47.82 2.85
CA ALA A 19 6.53 48.02 4.15
C ALA A 19 5.02 48.28 4.03
N ASP A 20 4.21 47.25 4.28
CA ASP A 20 2.81 47.45 4.67
C ASP A 20 2.71 47.43 6.21
N ARG A 21 2.29 48.56 6.79
CA ARG A 21 2.33 48.82 8.23
C ARG A 21 0.98 48.52 8.88
N THR A 22 0.60 47.25 9.02
CA THR A 22 -0.52 46.89 9.89
C THR A 22 -0.29 45.58 10.65
N ALA A 23 -0.46 45.64 11.98
CA ALA A 23 -0.64 44.52 12.92
C ALA A 23 0.42 43.39 13.02
N GLY A 24 1.71 43.74 13.01
CA GLY A 24 2.80 42.77 13.21
C GLY A 24 3.13 42.41 14.67
N LEU A 25 3.36 41.14 14.97
CA LEU A 25 3.73 40.64 16.31
C LEU A 25 5.25 40.56 16.57
N GLY A 26 6.11 40.71 15.55
CA GLY A 26 7.57 40.62 15.68
C GLY A 26 8.32 41.67 14.86
N ALA A 27 9.17 42.47 15.51
CA ALA A 27 10.07 43.40 14.85
C ALA A 27 11.52 42.90 14.96
N GLY A 28 12.24 42.85 13.84
CA GLY A 28 13.67 42.51 13.83
C GLY A 28 13.99 41.02 13.89
N VAL A 29 13.03 40.14 13.58
CA VAL A 29 13.25 38.68 13.46
C VAL A 29 13.53 38.32 12.01
N ARG A 30 14.54 37.48 11.78
CA ARG A 30 14.96 36.98 10.46
C ARG A 30 14.43 35.58 10.18
N ILE A 31 13.70 35.43 9.07
CA ILE A 31 13.11 34.16 8.64
C ILE A 31 13.67 33.76 7.27
N LEU A 32 14.25 32.56 7.16
CA LEU A 32 14.67 31.97 5.90
C LEU A 32 13.64 30.93 5.43
N VAL A 33 13.16 31.05 4.20
CA VAL A 33 12.28 30.04 3.57
C VAL A 33 13.09 29.20 2.57
N VAL A 34 13.03 27.87 2.69
CA VAL A 34 13.80 26.93 1.84
C VAL A 34 12.86 26.03 1.04
N SER A 35 13.03 25.97 -0.29
CA SER A 35 12.16 25.22 -1.24
C SER A 35 12.92 24.17 -2.05
N ASP A 36 12.23 23.14 -2.57
CA ASP A 36 12.80 22.05 -3.38
C ASP A 36 13.06 22.40 -4.86
N GLY A 37 12.49 23.51 -5.36
CA GLY A 37 12.62 23.92 -6.76
C GLY A 37 13.94 24.62 -7.10
N THR A 38 14.46 24.42 -8.32
CA THR A 38 15.56 25.22 -8.91
C THR A 38 15.08 26.64 -9.27
N PRO A 39 15.65 27.72 -8.71
CA PRO A 39 15.62 29.01 -9.36
C PRO A 39 16.67 28.97 -10.46
N ALA A 40 16.26 29.27 -11.68
CA ALA A 40 17.23 29.68 -12.68
C ALA A 40 17.86 31.00 -12.19
N PRO A 41 19.18 31.19 -12.29
CA PRO A 41 19.81 32.47 -11.97
C PRO A 41 19.31 33.53 -12.95
N GLY A 42 18.34 34.35 -12.53
CA GLY A 42 17.80 35.50 -13.26
C GLY A 42 16.27 35.48 -13.41
N ASP A 43 15.60 36.50 -12.84
CA ASP A 43 14.24 37.01 -13.08
C ASP A 43 13.04 36.05 -13.23
N ALA A 44 13.16 34.75 -13.00
CA ALA A 44 12.01 33.86 -12.90
C ALA A 44 11.30 34.04 -11.55
N PRO A 45 9.95 34.13 -11.50
CA PRO A 45 9.21 34.21 -10.24
C PRO A 45 9.52 32.98 -9.40
N ALA A 46 9.64 33.17 -8.08
CA ALA A 46 9.88 32.05 -7.19
C ALA A 46 8.69 31.08 -7.27
N ASP A 47 8.91 29.83 -6.86
CA ASP A 47 7.84 28.84 -6.83
C ASP A 47 6.58 29.47 -6.18
N PRO A 48 5.42 29.50 -6.88
CA PRO A 48 4.22 30.20 -6.41
C PRO A 48 3.78 29.73 -5.02
N HIS A 49 4.12 28.51 -4.63
CA HIS A 49 3.86 27.99 -3.30
C HIS A 49 4.76 28.63 -2.24
N THR A 50 6.05 28.74 -2.52
CA THR A 50 7.00 29.40 -1.62
C THR A 50 6.72 30.89 -1.44
N GLU A 51 6.40 31.61 -2.51
CA GLU A 51 6.04 33.03 -2.42
C GLU A 51 4.83 33.25 -1.51
N ARG A 52 3.83 32.36 -1.58
CA ARG A 52 2.67 32.39 -0.69
C ARG A 52 3.03 32.12 0.77
N VAL A 53 3.90 31.15 1.05
CA VAL A 53 4.37 30.85 2.42
C VAL A 53 5.15 32.05 2.99
N ALA A 54 6.08 32.59 2.22
CA ALA A 54 6.90 33.73 2.63
C ALA A 54 6.04 34.97 2.93
N GLU A 55 5.04 35.22 2.11
CA GLU A 55 4.10 36.31 2.28
C GLU A 55 3.17 36.11 3.49
N LEU A 56 2.69 34.88 3.73
CA LEU A 56 1.94 34.55 4.93
C LEU A 56 2.77 34.75 6.21
N CYS A 57 4.05 34.33 6.20
CA CYS A 57 4.98 34.63 7.30
C CYS A 57 5.10 36.14 7.53
N ARG A 58 5.22 36.93 6.46
CA ARG A 58 5.30 38.40 6.52
C ARG A 58 4.05 39.02 7.15
N GLN A 59 2.87 38.55 6.77
CA GLN A 59 1.59 39.04 7.29
C GLN A 59 1.38 38.72 8.76
N LEU A 60 1.75 37.51 9.20
CA LEU A 60 1.58 37.08 10.60
C LEU A 60 2.67 37.62 11.53
N ALA A 61 3.90 37.78 11.03
CA ALA A 61 5.04 38.27 11.82
C ALA A 61 5.17 39.80 11.79
N GLY A 62 4.76 40.48 10.73
CA GLY A 62 4.96 41.92 10.55
C GLY A 62 6.34 42.29 10.01
N ARG A 63 7.12 43.08 10.76
CA ARG A 63 8.42 43.65 10.31
C ARG A 63 9.57 42.63 10.36
N ALA A 64 9.29 41.37 10.01
CA ALA A 64 10.32 40.34 9.87
C ALA A 64 11.13 40.56 8.59
N GLU A 65 12.42 40.25 8.65
CA GLU A 65 13.29 40.19 7.47
C GLU A 65 13.19 38.78 6.87
N LEU A 66 12.90 38.68 5.56
CA LEU A 66 12.67 37.41 4.88
C LEU A 66 13.77 37.13 3.87
N GLY A 67 14.40 35.96 3.98
CA GLY A 67 15.28 35.39 2.97
C GLY A 67 14.64 34.22 2.27
N TYR A 68 15.07 33.95 1.03
CA TYR A 68 14.63 32.79 0.26
C TYR A 68 15.81 32.00 -0.31
N ALA A 69 15.81 30.68 -0.11
CA ALA A 69 16.81 29.77 -0.64
C ALA A 69 16.19 28.53 -1.30
N THR A 70 16.93 27.97 -2.26
CA THR A 70 16.60 26.73 -2.95
C THR A 70 17.43 25.56 -2.43
N ALA A 71 16.82 24.38 -2.41
CA ALA A 71 17.48 23.15 -2.10
C ALA A 71 18.02 22.40 -3.32
N ALA A 72 17.79 22.89 -4.55
CA ALA A 72 18.30 22.27 -5.76
C ALA A 72 19.84 22.23 -5.83
N HIS A 73 20.51 23.08 -5.06
CA HIS A 73 21.98 23.08 -4.94
C HIS A 73 22.49 22.20 -3.80
N LEU A 74 21.61 21.71 -2.93
CA LEU A 74 21.95 20.87 -1.80
C LEU A 74 22.24 19.45 -2.28
N LYS A 75 23.52 19.08 -2.35
CA LYS A 75 23.91 17.73 -2.77
C LYS A 75 24.00 16.83 -1.55
N SER A 76 23.51 15.60 -1.63
CA SER A 76 23.57 14.62 -0.53
C SER A 76 24.97 14.44 0.10
N ARG A 77 26.04 14.67 -0.68
CA ARG A 77 27.44 14.60 -0.22
C ARG A 77 27.98 15.87 0.47
N THR A 78 27.37 17.05 0.27
CA THR A 78 27.82 18.35 0.82
C THR A 78 26.76 19.07 1.64
N LEU A 79 25.57 18.46 1.78
CA LEU A 79 24.37 19.04 2.36
C LEU A 79 24.59 19.71 3.73
N ALA A 80 25.42 19.14 4.60
CA ALA A 80 25.69 19.73 5.92
C ALA A 80 26.40 21.08 5.80
N ALA A 81 27.45 21.13 4.98
CA ALA A 81 28.21 22.34 4.71
C ALA A 81 27.37 23.38 3.96
N ASP A 82 26.54 22.93 3.01
CA ASP A 82 25.64 23.80 2.25
C ASP A 82 24.55 24.41 3.15
N LEU A 83 23.94 23.61 4.04
CA LEU A 83 22.98 24.08 5.04
C LEU A 83 23.62 25.05 6.04
N ARG A 84 24.82 24.75 6.56
CA ARG A 84 25.57 25.67 7.44
C ARG A 84 25.89 26.99 6.73
N ALA A 85 26.41 26.93 5.50
CA ALA A 85 26.73 28.12 4.75
C ALA A 85 25.47 28.99 4.55
N MET A 86 24.34 28.36 4.20
CA MET A 86 23.05 29.03 4.00
C MET A 86 22.50 29.67 5.28
N VAL A 87 22.58 29.01 6.43
CA VAL A 87 22.03 29.54 7.69
C VAL A 87 22.94 30.54 8.41
N THR A 88 24.26 30.49 8.18
CA THR A 88 25.23 31.42 8.82
C THR A 88 25.53 32.66 7.97
N ALA A 89 25.10 32.67 6.71
CA ALA A 89 25.31 33.81 5.84
C ALA A 89 24.54 35.05 6.30
N ASP A 90 25.07 36.22 5.93
CA ASP A 90 24.50 37.54 6.20
C ASP A 90 24.27 37.85 7.70
N GLY A 91 24.91 37.15 8.63
CA GLY A 91 24.78 37.39 10.08
C GLY A 91 23.79 36.49 10.83
N GLY A 92 23.28 35.42 10.19
CA GLY A 92 22.50 34.35 10.84
C GLY A 92 20.98 34.53 10.82
N TRP A 93 20.22 33.44 10.69
CA TRP A 93 18.74 33.46 10.71
C TRP A 93 18.19 33.02 12.06
N ASP A 94 17.04 33.56 12.48
CA ASP A 94 16.38 33.17 13.74
C ASP A 94 15.45 31.97 13.54
N ILE A 95 14.78 31.92 12.38
CA ILE A 95 13.81 30.88 12.03
C ILE A 95 14.08 30.40 10.60
N VAL A 96 14.05 29.09 10.39
CA VAL A 96 14.11 28.47 9.06
C VAL A 96 12.81 27.70 8.82
N ALA A 97 12.03 28.16 7.84
CA ALA A 97 10.76 27.56 7.43
C ALA A 97 10.99 26.68 6.19
N MET A 98 10.64 25.40 6.28
CA MET A 98 10.86 24.42 5.22
C MET A 98 9.57 23.68 4.88
N PRO A 99 8.77 24.20 3.92
CA PRO A 99 7.68 23.43 3.35
C PRO A 99 8.26 22.49 2.29
N TRP A 100 8.41 21.21 2.61
CA TRP A 100 9.22 20.28 1.83
C TRP A 100 8.40 19.10 1.28
N SER A 101 8.61 18.71 0.02
CA SER A 101 8.12 17.46 -0.55
C SER A 101 9.30 16.48 -0.71
N SER A 102 9.15 15.25 -0.24
CA SER A 102 10.28 14.43 0.17
C SER A 102 10.91 13.60 -0.98
N PRO A 103 12.25 13.45 -1.06
CA PRO A 103 12.91 12.49 -1.94
C PRO A 103 12.59 11.00 -1.68
N GLU A 104 12.61 10.19 -2.73
CA GLU A 104 12.16 8.80 -2.72
C GLU A 104 13.18 7.80 -2.12
N SER A 105 14.49 8.12 -2.01
CA SER A 105 15.54 7.15 -1.61
C SER A 105 16.02 7.23 -0.15
N ASP A 106 16.13 6.08 0.53
CA ASP A 106 16.57 5.94 1.95
C ASP A 106 18.00 6.44 2.23
N ALA A 107 18.91 6.31 1.26
CA ALA A 107 20.27 6.84 1.34
C ALA A 107 20.29 8.38 1.39
N GLU A 108 19.42 9.04 0.62
CA GLU A 108 19.24 10.49 0.70
C GLU A 108 18.57 10.89 2.01
N ARG A 109 17.64 10.08 2.55
CA ARG A 109 17.05 10.33 3.89
C ARG A 109 18.09 10.33 4.99
N LEU A 110 19.00 9.36 4.96
CA LEU A 110 20.07 9.25 5.95
C LEU A 110 21.12 10.34 5.77
N GLY A 111 21.43 10.75 4.53
CA GLY A 111 22.30 11.89 4.23
C GLY A 111 21.71 13.21 4.72
N VAL A 112 20.42 13.45 4.46
CA VAL A 112 19.65 14.58 4.99
C VAL A 112 19.64 14.57 6.51
N ARG A 113 19.42 13.41 7.11
CA ARG A 113 19.51 13.23 8.56
C ARG A 113 20.85 13.61 9.14
N ARG A 114 21.93 13.05 8.61
CA ARG A 114 23.28 13.35 9.08
C ARG A 114 23.60 14.82 8.93
N ALA A 115 23.21 15.45 7.81
CA ALA A 115 23.47 16.86 7.59
C ALA A 115 22.76 17.79 8.57
N PHE A 116 21.46 17.56 8.83
CA PHE A 116 20.73 18.33 9.84
C PHE A 116 21.23 18.07 11.26
N GLU A 117 21.58 16.82 11.60
CA GLU A 117 22.20 16.50 12.88
C GLU A 117 23.58 17.15 13.04
N GLU A 118 24.35 17.28 11.96
CA GLU A 118 25.65 17.94 11.95
C GLU A 118 25.50 19.46 12.16
N VAL A 119 24.56 20.07 11.45
CA VAL A 119 24.20 21.49 11.54
C VAL A 119 23.67 21.83 12.93
N ALA A 120 22.76 21.01 13.47
CA ALA A 120 22.11 21.26 14.76
C ALA A 120 22.96 20.95 16.01
N ARG A 121 24.21 20.48 15.83
CA ARG A 121 25.21 20.46 16.91
C ARG A 121 25.67 21.86 17.28
N ASP A 122 25.41 22.86 16.42
CA ASP A 122 25.69 24.25 16.72
C ASP A 122 24.48 24.87 17.47
N PRO A 123 24.62 25.26 18.74
CA PRO A 123 23.55 25.85 19.52
C PRO A 123 23.16 27.27 19.07
N ALA A 124 23.98 27.92 18.22
CA ALA A 124 23.65 29.21 17.60
C ALA A 124 22.66 29.07 16.42
N MET A 125 22.14 27.87 16.17
CA MET A 125 21.29 27.59 15.02
C MET A 125 19.84 28.05 15.18
N PRO A 126 19.21 28.55 14.10
CA PRO A 126 17.78 28.89 14.05
C PRO A 126 16.84 27.78 14.52
N LEU A 127 15.63 28.19 14.94
CA LEU A 127 14.49 27.27 15.05
C LEU A 127 14.06 26.82 13.65
N PHE A 128 14.13 25.52 13.38
CA PHE A 128 13.62 24.94 12.14
C PHE A 128 12.16 24.53 12.30
N ILE A 129 11.31 24.98 11.38
CA ILE A 129 9.89 24.62 11.29
C ILE A 129 9.70 23.92 9.95
N ALA A 130 9.31 22.64 10.00
CA ALA A 130 9.24 21.81 8.80
C ALA A 130 7.91 21.05 8.69
N ALA A 131 7.44 20.90 7.45
CA ALA A 131 6.39 19.96 7.08
C ALA A 131 6.76 19.15 5.84
N ALA A 132 6.29 17.90 5.81
CA ALA A 132 6.33 16.97 4.70
C ALA A 132 4.89 16.74 4.22
N GLY A 133 4.62 17.00 2.94
CA GLY A 133 3.32 16.74 2.31
C GLY A 133 2.97 15.24 2.16
N HIS A 134 1.70 14.95 1.86
CA HIS A 134 1.22 13.64 1.43
C HIS A 134 0.82 13.70 -0.04
N ASP A 135 1.54 12.96 -0.88
CA ASP A 135 1.03 12.24 -2.07
C ASP A 135 2.13 11.27 -2.55
N GLY A 136 1.92 9.96 -2.37
CA GLY A 136 2.81 8.88 -2.81
C GLY A 136 3.72 8.27 -1.72
N PRO A 137 4.04 6.96 -1.74
CA PRO A 137 4.83 6.30 -0.71
C PRO A 137 6.34 6.57 -0.88
N GLY A 138 6.70 7.85 -0.84
CA GLY A 138 8.03 8.38 -0.54
C GLY A 138 7.95 9.12 0.80
N ARG A 139 8.71 8.68 1.80
CA ARG A 139 8.81 9.32 3.11
C ARG A 139 10.26 9.65 3.48
N LEU A 140 10.84 10.72 2.96
CA LEU A 140 11.83 11.48 3.69
C LEU A 140 11.09 12.29 4.74
N ARG A 141 11.00 11.69 5.93
CA ARG A 141 10.69 12.47 7.13
C ARG A 141 11.88 13.31 7.48
N PHE A 142 11.60 14.55 7.83
CA PHE A 142 12.56 15.37 8.52
C PHE A 142 13.12 14.57 9.71
N PRO A 143 14.44 14.58 9.96
CA PRO A 143 15.03 13.81 11.05
C PRO A 143 14.40 14.23 12.38
N ALA A 144 13.56 13.36 12.91
CA ALA A 144 12.89 13.58 14.18
C ALA A 144 13.86 13.53 15.38
N SER A 145 15.18 13.51 15.14
CA SER A 145 16.25 13.54 16.13
C SER A 145 16.94 14.90 16.29
N CYS A 146 16.73 15.86 15.37
CA CYS A 146 17.39 17.17 15.45
C CYS A 146 16.81 18.07 16.57
N PRO A 147 17.60 18.50 17.57
CA PRO A 147 17.10 19.31 18.68
C PRO A 147 16.59 20.69 18.28
N SER A 148 17.00 21.26 17.14
CA SER A 148 16.55 22.59 16.68
C SER A 148 15.27 22.57 15.83
N VAL A 149 14.63 21.40 15.64
CA VAL A 149 13.47 21.28 14.73
C VAL A 149 12.14 21.00 15.44
N LEU A 150 11.10 21.71 15.02
CA LEU A 150 9.69 21.52 15.34
C LEU A 150 8.91 21.05 14.08
N ALA A 151 8.11 19.99 14.22
CA ALA A 151 7.33 19.44 13.11
C ALA A 151 5.88 19.97 13.12
N VAL A 152 5.32 20.24 11.94
CA VAL A 152 3.94 20.73 11.80
C VAL A 152 3.06 19.82 10.94
N GLY A 153 1.77 19.80 11.23
CA GLY A 153 0.77 19.00 10.52
C GLY A 153 -0.58 19.69 10.40
N VAL A 154 -1.51 19.04 9.72
CA VAL A 154 -2.86 19.51 9.39
C VAL A 154 -3.88 18.65 10.13
N GLY A 155 -4.85 19.26 10.80
CA GLY A 155 -5.98 18.62 11.46
C GLY A 155 -7.32 18.90 10.79
N SER A 156 -8.25 17.96 10.75
CA SER A 156 -9.60 18.13 10.24
C SER A 156 -10.43 19.13 11.08
N GLY A 157 -11.54 19.61 10.51
CA GLY A 157 -12.41 20.60 11.16
C GLY A 157 -13.13 20.12 12.44
N ASP A 158 -13.06 18.82 12.73
CA ASP A 158 -13.52 18.18 13.98
C ASP A 158 -12.37 17.96 14.99
N GLY A 159 -11.19 18.51 14.70
CA GLY A 159 -10.00 18.45 15.55
C GLY A 159 -9.13 17.19 15.37
N GLY A 160 -9.53 16.24 14.54
CA GLY A 160 -8.73 15.05 14.17
C GLY A 160 -7.48 15.41 13.34
N PRO A 161 -6.48 14.53 13.18
CA PRO A 161 -5.39 14.75 12.24
C PRO A 161 -5.84 14.45 10.79
N ALA A 162 -5.70 15.41 9.87
CA ALA A 162 -6.00 15.25 8.44
C ALA A 162 -4.76 14.83 7.62
N ALA A 163 -3.57 15.38 7.93
CA ALA A 163 -2.29 15.01 7.33
C ALA A 163 -1.13 15.58 8.17
N TYR A 164 -0.18 14.78 8.67
CA TYR A 164 0.93 15.33 9.48
C TYR A 164 2.22 14.53 9.39
N CYS A 165 3.33 15.17 9.80
CA CYS A 165 4.63 14.53 9.88
C CYS A 165 4.77 13.64 11.12
N GLY A 166 4.51 12.34 10.97
CA GLY A 166 4.89 11.38 11.99
C GLY A 166 4.34 9.99 11.72
N THR A 167 5.18 8.98 11.90
CA THR A 167 4.75 7.63 12.27
C THR A 167 5.90 7.06 13.11
N ASP A 168 5.54 6.63 14.32
CA ASP A 168 6.17 5.54 15.04
C ASP A 168 7.35 5.86 15.97
N GLY A 169 7.12 5.60 17.26
CA GLY A 169 7.88 4.57 17.99
C GLY A 169 9.22 4.91 18.63
N VAL A 170 9.92 5.99 18.27
CA VAL A 170 11.19 6.36 18.93
C VAL A 170 11.22 7.87 19.19
N GLY A 171 11.03 8.25 20.46
CA GLY A 171 11.08 9.65 20.94
C GLY A 171 10.10 10.60 20.24
N ARG A 172 8.86 10.72 20.73
CA ARG A 172 7.83 11.58 20.12
C ARG A 172 8.26 13.04 20.11
N LYS A 173 8.91 13.56 19.07
CA LYS A 173 9.16 15.01 18.97
C LYS A 173 7.89 15.82 19.19
N PRO A 174 8.03 17.07 19.67
CA PRO A 174 6.89 17.95 19.77
C PRO A 174 6.31 18.24 18.38
N GLN A 175 4.98 18.16 18.26
CA GLN A 175 4.25 18.37 17.01
C GLN A 175 3.20 19.46 17.21
N LEU A 176 3.02 20.32 16.20
CA LEU A 176 1.95 21.29 16.14
C LEU A 176 1.01 20.98 14.97
N LEU A 177 -0.28 20.78 15.25
CA LEU A 177 -1.29 20.66 14.20
C LEU A 177 -2.01 21.99 13.99
N VAL A 178 -2.20 22.37 12.72
CA VAL A 178 -3.04 23.50 12.30
C VAL A 178 -4.34 22.98 11.67
N PRO A 179 -5.48 23.69 11.78
CA PRO A 179 -6.71 23.31 11.09
C PRO A 179 -6.58 23.21 9.55
N ASP A 180 -7.29 22.27 8.93
CA ASP A 180 -7.36 22.03 7.49
C ASP A 180 -8.35 22.98 6.80
N THR A 181 -8.15 24.28 7.02
CA THR A 181 -8.99 25.34 6.46
C THR A 181 -8.27 26.08 5.32
N LEU A 182 -9.06 26.78 4.51
CA LEU A 182 -8.55 27.72 3.52
C LEU A 182 -8.04 28.97 4.26
N TYR A 183 -6.75 29.26 4.16
CA TYR A 183 -6.13 30.47 4.68
C TYR A 183 -5.98 31.49 3.56
N ALA A 184 -6.58 32.67 3.73
CA ALA A 184 -6.42 33.75 2.77
C ALA A 184 -5.01 34.35 2.91
N THR A 185 -4.22 34.29 1.85
CA THR A 185 -2.94 35.00 1.73
C THR A 185 -3.05 36.06 0.63
N ARG A 186 -2.20 37.09 0.63
CA ARG A 186 -2.14 38.08 -0.45
C ARG A 186 -0.80 38.00 -1.14
N SER A 187 -0.69 37.35 -2.28
CA SER A 187 0.53 37.40 -3.08
C SER A 187 0.67 38.75 -3.78
N SER A 188 1.85 39.00 -4.37
CA SER A 188 2.10 40.13 -5.27
C SER A 188 1.14 40.15 -6.49
N ALA A 189 0.52 39.01 -6.82
CA ALA A 189 -0.45 38.87 -7.90
C ALA A 189 -1.93 38.99 -7.45
N GLY A 190 -2.20 39.12 -6.15
CA GLY A 190 -3.56 39.26 -5.59
C GLY A 190 -3.87 38.27 -4.45
N PRO A 191 -5.12 38.19 -4.00
CA PRO A 191 -5.53 37.24 -2.98
C PRO A 191 -5.40 35.80 -3.50
N ASP A 192 -4.61 34.98 -2.82
CA ASP A 192 -4.34 33.57 -3.18
C ASP A 192 -4.61 32.66 -1.96
N PRO A 193 -5.57 31.73 -2.05
CA PRO A 193 -5.89 30.85 -0.94
C PRO A 193 -4.88 29.70 -0.78
N MET A 194 -4.44 29.46 0.46
CA MET A 194 -3.58 28.33 0.84
C MET A 194 -4.32 27.29 1.69
N ARG A 195 -3.96 26.01 1.56
CA ARG A 195 -4.46 24.91 2.40
C ARG A 195 -3.37 23.85 2.61
N GLY A 196 -3.56 22.94 3.58
CA GLY A 196 -2.67 21.81 3.80
C GLY A 196 -1.36 22.16 4.53
N THR A 197 -0.34 21.31 4.36
CA THR A 197 0.95 21.40 5.09
C THR A 197 1.72 22.68 4.82
N SER A 198 1.49 23.31 3.68
CA SER A 198 2.14 24.54 3.26
C SER A 198 1.61 25.75 4.03
N ALA A 199 0.29 25.83 4.19
CA ALA A 199 -0.33 26.80 5.08
C ALA A 199 0.13 26.59 6.54
N ALA A 200 0.28 25.33 6.96
CA ALA A 200 0.76 24.99 8.31
C ALA A 200 2.16 25.55 8.62
N VAL A 201 3.12 25.37 7.71
CA VAL A 201 4.49 25.88 7.88
C VAL A 201 4.50 27.40 7.97
N GLY A 202 3.77 28.09 7.08
CA GLY A 202 3.70 29.55 7.10
C GLY A 202 3.07 30.10 8.38
N VAL A 203 1.99 29.49 8.87
CA VAL A 203 1.32 29.89 10.11
C VAL A 203 2.23 29.75 11.33
N VAL A 204 2.89 28.60 11.47
CA VAL A 204 3.74 28.32 12.64
C VAL A 204 5.03 29.15 12.61
N ALA A 205 5.61 29.40 11.42
CA ALA A 205 6.77 30.28 11.28
C ALA A 205 6.44 31.74 11.60
N GLY A 206 5.28 32.24 11.16
CA GLY A 206 4.79 33.57 11.54
C GLY A 206 4.56 33.72 13.05
N LEU A 207 3.93 32.72 13.68
CA LEU A 207 3.73 32.70 15.14
C LEU A 207 5.05 32.68 15.91
N ALA A 208 6.00 31.85 15.45
CA ALA A 208 7.33 31.78 16.03
C ALA A 208 8.03 33.15 15.99
N ALA A 209 7.93 33.88 14.88
CA ALA A 209 8.48 35.23 14.80
C ALA A 209 7.77 36.23 15.72
N GLY A 210 6.44 36.12 15.88
CA GLY A 210 5.69 36.92 16.84
C GLY A 210 6.09 36.64 18.30
N LEU A 211 6.18 35.37 18.68
CA LEU A 211 6.64 34.96 20.02
C LEU A 211 8.08 35.38 20.27
N ALA A 212 8.97 35.29 19.28
CA ALA A 212 10.33 35.79 19.40
C ALA A 212 10.36 37.31 19.67
N GLY A 213 9.51 38.10 19.00
CA GLY A 213 9.36 39.54 19.28
C GLY A 213 8.83 39.83 20.69
N LEU A 214 7.91 39.01 21.20
CA LEU A 214 7.36 39.13 22.54
C LEU A 214 8.36 38.75 23.63
N LEU A 215 9.16 37.70 23.40
CA LEU A 215 10.21 37.23 24.30
C LEU A 215 11.46 38.15 24.25
N GLY A 216 11.72 38.76 23.09
CA GLY A 216 12.86 39.63 22.83
C GLY A 216 12.62 41.12 23.12
N ARG A 217 11.61 41.48 23.93
CA ARG A 217 11.23 42.88 24.23
C ARG A 217 12.37 43.78 24.75
N ASP A 218 13.46 43.17 25.25
CA ASP A 218 14.66 43.86 25.73
C ASP A 218 15.83 43.87 24.72
N GLY A 219 15.62 43.48 23.46
CA GLY A 219 16.63 43.49 22.41
C GLY A 219 17.69 42.39 22.51
N ARG A 220 17.37 41.30 23.22
CA ARG A 220 18.25 40.12 23.35
C ARG A 220 17.83 39.02 22.38
N ALA A 221 18.81 38.26 21.87
CA ALA A 221 18.54 37.06 21.09
C ALA A 221 17.75 36.05 21.94
N VAL A 222 16.64 35.55 21.40
CA VAL A 222 15.79 34.56 22.07
C VAL A 222 16.29 33.17 21.64
N PRO A 223 16.77 32.32 22.58
CA PRO A 223 17.23 30.99 22.24
C PRO A 223 16.12 30.17 21.55
N SER A 224 16.47 29.36 20.56
CA SER A 224 15.51 28.52 19.82
C SER A 224 14.76 27.54 20.74
N ALA A 225 15.38 27.13 21.85
CA ALA A 225 14.78 26.32 22.91
C ALA A 225 13.65 27.09 23.65
N ALA A 226 13.86 28.37 23.96
CA ALA A 226 12.86 29.23 24.60
C ALA A 226 11.65 29.44 23.67
N LEU A 227 11.92 29.66 22.38
CA LEU A 227 10.88 29.84 21.37
C LEU A 227 10.05 28.56 21.15
N ARG A 228 10.71 27.40 21.16
CA ARG A 228 10.05 26.10 21.10
C ARG A 228 9.18 25.83 22.33
N ALA A 229 9.70 26.08 23.53
CA ALA A 229 8.92 25.92 24.76
C ALA A 229 7.65 26.77 24.72
N ALA A 230 7.78 28.04 24.29
CA ALA A 230 6.65 28.96 24.12
C ALA A 230 5.63 28.45 23.08
N LEU A 231 6.08 28.01 21.90
CA LEU A 231 5.21 27.45 20.86
C LEU A 231 4.43 26.21 21.35
N LEU A 232 5.04 25.38 22.19
CA LEU A 232 4.40 24.19 22.75
C LEU A 232 3.41 24.52 23.85
N ALA A 233 3.77 25.44 24.75
CA ALA A 233 2.88 25.97 25.78
C ALA A 233 1.64 26.65 25.19
N SER A 234 1.78 27.25 24.01
CA SER A 234 0.70 27.84 23.23
C SER A 234 -0.25 26.85 22.54
N ALA A 235 0.08 25.56 22.48
CA ALA A 235 -0.76 24.52 21.89
C ALA A 235 -1.67 23.83 22.94
N GLY A 236 -2.70 23.05 22.54
CA GLY A 236 -3.66 22.40 23.47
C GLY A 236 -3.52 20.86 23.66
N PRO A 237 -4.20 20.24 24.66
CA PRO A 237 -4.03 18.82 25.05
C PRO A 237 -4.50 17.80 24.02
N GLY A 238 -3.67 16.78 23.72
CA GLY A 238 -4.07 15.57 22.98
C GLY A 238 -3.57 15.40 21.54
N GLY A 239 -2.79 16.33 20.99
CA GLY A 239 -2.33 16.23 19.58
C GLY A 239 -3.48 16.21 18.56
N THR A 240 -4.68 16.59 19.00
CA THR A 240 -5.90 16.83 18.24
C THR A 240 -6.41 18.16 18.77
N VAL A 241 -6.37 19.19 17.92
CA VAL A 241 -6.71 20.54 18.35
C VAL A 241 -8.19 20.74 18.09
N ALA A 242 -8.99 20.62 19.14
CA ALA A 242 -10.38 21.06 19.16
C ALA A 242 -10.48 22.57 18.83
N ASP A 243 -11.22 22.93 17.79
CA ASP A 243 -11.94 24.20 17.57
C ASP A 243 -11.36 25.55 18.06
N ALA A 244 -10.05 25.78 17.87
CA ALA A 244 -9.34 27.09 17.83
C ALA A 244 -8.51 27.61 19.05
N PRO A 245 -7.49 26.89 19.54
CA PRO A 245 -6.41 27.46 20.38
C PRO A 245 -5.30 28.23 19.62
N LEU A 246 -4.56 27.60 18.69
CA LEU A 246 -3.42 28.26 18.03
C LEU A 246 -3.87 29.41 17.11
N THR A 247 -5.00 29.22 16.41
CA THR A 247 -5.60 30.22 15.52
C THR A 247 -6.27 31.38 16.29
N ARG A 248 -6.75 31.17 17.52
CA ARG A 248 -7.22 32.28 18.38
C ARG A 248 -6.06 33.10 18.93
N GLN A 249 -4.90 32.50 19.24
CA GLN A 249 -3.71 33.30 19.62
C GLN A 249 -3.26 34.26 18.51
N LEU A 250 -3.44 33.88 17.24
CA LEU A 250 -3.17 34.78 16.09
C LEU A 250 -4.13 35.98 16.03
N THR A 251 -5.31 35.91 16.65
CA THR A 251 -6.41 36.86 16.44
C THR A 251 -6.86 37.61 17.70
N ALA A 252 -6.61 37.08 18.90
CA ALA A 252 -7.28 37.53 20.13
C ALA A 252 -6.43 38.35 21.12
N GLY A 253 -5.11 38.51 20.92
CA GLY A 253 -4.27 39.39 21.75
C GLY A 253 -4.26 39.08 23.27
N GLY A 254 -4.58 37.85 23.67
CA GLY A 254 -4.58 37.42 25.08
C GLY A 254 -3.17 37.31 25.70
N PRO A 255 -3.05 37.00 26.99
CA PRO A 255 -1.75 36.83 27.65
C PRO A 255 -0.96 35.71 26.96
N GLY A 256 0.16 36.07 26.35
CA GLY A 256 1.08 35.13 25.70
C GLY A 256 1.80 34.24 26.73
N PRO A 257 2.44 33.15 26.28
CA PRO A 257 3.20 32.29 27.17
C PRO A 257 4.32 33.06 27.87
N SER A 258 4.43 32.90 29.19
CA SER A 258 5.58 33.38 29.96
C SER A 258 6.68 32.31 29.90
N CYS A 259 7.86 32.65 29.40
CA CYS A 259 8.99 31.72 29.25
C CYS A 259 10.16 32.19 30.11
N LEU A 260 10.68 31.30 30.97
CA LEU A 260 11.74 31.58 31.93
C LEU A 260 12.90 30.59 31.74
N PRO A 261 14.16 31.05 31.70
CA PRO A 261 15.32 30.16 31.81
C PRO A 261 15.49 29.69 33.26
N LEU A 262 15.77 28.41 33.43
CA LEU A 262 16.01 27.75 34.70
C LEU A 262 17.50 27.42 34.83
N SER A 263 18.08 27.81 35.97
CA SER A 263 19.51 27.64 36.26
C SER A 263 19.79 26.73 37.47
N ARG A 264 18.75 26.25 38.15
CA ARG A 264 18.84 25.40 39.34
C ARG A 264 18.31 24.00 39.03
N ALA A 265 18.88 22.99 39.68
CA ALA A 265 18.45 21.60 39.51
C ALA A 265 16.99 21.36 39.94
N VAL A 266 16.47 22.19 40.86
CA VAL A 266 15.06 22.23 41.23
C VAL A 266 14.64 23.69 41.29
N THR A 267 13.64 24.08 40.49
CA THR A 267 13.03 25.42 40.51
C THR A 267 11.54 25.29 40.79
N ARG A 268 11.01 26.17 41.67
CA ARG A 268 9.58 26.30 41.90
C ARG A 268 9.06 27.61 41.31
N LEU A 269 7.95 27.54 40.61
CA LEU A 269 7.25 28.68 40.03
C LEU A 269 5.86 28.79 40.66
N ARG A 270 5.46 30.01 40.96
CA ARG A 270 4.08 30.39 41.27
C ARG A 270 3.40 30.81 39.97
N ALA A 271 2.29 30.17 39.64
CA ALA A 271 1.43 30.57 38.54
C ALA A 271 0.01 30.88 39.06
N HIS A 272 -0.56 31.99 38.62
CA HIS A 272 -1.97 32.31 38.87
C HIS A 272 -2.81 31.95 37.64
N THR A 273 -3.90 31.21 37.85
CA THR A 273 -4.85 30.86 36.78
C THR A 273 -6.26 31.33 37.12
N ASP A 274 -6.97 31.79 36.09
CA ASP A 274 -8.38 32.15 36.07
C ASP A 274 -9.32 30.92 35.92
N GLY A 275 -8.82 29.72 36.22
CA GLY A 275 -9.58 28.47 36.10
C GLY A 275 -9.57 27.88 34.68
N THR A 276 -8.87 28.50 33.72
CA THR A 276 -8.64 27.93 32.40
C THR A 276 -7.59 26.81 32.41
N ALA A 277 -7.50 26.06 31.32
CA ALA A 277 -6.49 25.00 31.20
C ALA A 277 -5.08 25.61 31.13
N VAL A 278 -4.18 25.12 31.99
CA VAL A 278 -2.79 25.55 32.03
C VAL A 278 -1.92 24.51 31.34
N ARG A 279 -1.03 24.94 30.45
CA ARG A 279 -0.03 24.07 29.84
C ARG A 279 1.37 24.50 30.24
N ILE A 280 2.17 23.52 30.65
CA ILE A 280 3.55 23.71 31.02
C ILE A 280 4.42 22.96 30.02
N ALA A 281 5.29 23.66 29.31
CA ALA A 281 6.28 23.09 28.42
C ALA A 281 7.67 23.37 28.96
N VAL A 282 8.49 22.33 29.10
CA VAL A 282 9.91 22.45 29.48
C VAL A 282 10.77 21.92 28.34
N VAL A 283 11.80 22.65 27.97
CA VAL A 283 12.78 22.25 26.95
C VAL A 283 14.17 22.46 27.51
N THR A 284 14.99 21.42 27.53
CA THR A 284 16.39 21.52 27.97
C THR A 284 17.26 21.98 26.81
N ALA A 285 18.33 22.67 27.17
CA ALA A 285 19.34 23.16 26.28
C ALA A 285 20.71 22.58 26.74
N GLY A 286 21.53 22.08 25.82
CA GLY A 286 22.68 21.21 26.14
C GLY A 286 23.84 21.91 26.86
N ALA A 287 24.69 21.14 27.54
CA ALA A 287 25.75 21.64 28.44
C ALA A 287 26.88 22.48 27.79
N GLU A 288 26.99 22.53 26.46
CA GLU A 288 27.92 23.44 25.75
C GLU A 288 27.35 24.86 25.54
N GLU A 289 26.15 25.17 26.04
CA GLU A 289 25.56 26.51 25.95
C GLU A 289 26.18 27.57 26.89
N THR A 290 27.25 27.23 27.61
CA THR A 290 28.15 28.23 28.20
C THR A 290 29.55 28.04 27.63
N VAL A 291 30.05 29.04 26.92
CA VAL A 291 31.38 29.04 26.29
C VAL A 291 32.47 28.74 27.33
N SER A 292 33.20 27.62 27.19
CA SER A 292 34.68 27.56 27.10
C SER A 292 35.25 26.14 27.15
N GLY A 293 36.21 25.83 26.27
CA GLY A 293 37.27 24.81 26.48
C GLY A 293 37.16 23.49 25.70
N ASP A 294 38.19 23.20 24.90
CA ASP A 294 38.34 22.08 23.94
C ASP A 294 38.20 20.66 24.53
N GLY A 295 37.48 19.74 23.84
CA GLY A 295 37.66 18.30 24.12
C GLY A 295 36.66 17.25 23.62
N ALA A 296 36.55 17.05 22.30
CA ALA A 296 36.21 15.78 21.60
C ALA A 296 34.76 15.19 21.67
N PRO A 297 34.34 14.38 20.66
CA PRO A 297 32.95 14.23 20.22
C PRO A 297 32.25 12.95 20.73
N LEU A 298 30.95 13.05 21.05
CA LEU A 298 30.05 11.89 21.18
C LEU A 298 28.63 12.21 20.68
N TRP A 299 27.95 11.14 20.31
CA TRP A 299 26.82 11.04 19.39
C TRP A 299 25.54 11.26 20.20
N LEU A 300 24.81 12.34 19.86
CA LEU A 300 23.75 13.03 20.61
C LEU A 300 24.24 13.71 21.91
N PRO A 301 23.94 15.01 22.15
CA PRO A 301 24.05 15.54 23.51
C PRO A 301 23.15 14.69 24.41
N ARG A 302 23.63 14.33 25.62
CA ARG A 302 22.75 13.73 26.64
C ARG A 302 21.58 14.69 26.85
N ALA A 303 20.39 14.26 26.45
CA ALA A 303 19.17 14.98 26.73
C ALA A 303 18.88 14.77 28.22
N ALA A 304 18.99 15.83 29.01
CA ALA A 304 18.77 15.76 30.45
C ALA A 304 17.35 15.27 30.75
N GLU A 305 17.20 14.42 31.76
CA GLU A 305 15.89 14.05 32.28
C GLU A 305 15.25 15.30 32.92
N VAL A 306 13.97 15.53 32.65
CA VAL A 306 13.21 16.63 33.24
C VAL A 306 11.96 16.06 33.87
N SER A 307 11.70 16.49 35.10
CA SER A 307 10.53 16.17 35.90
C SER A 307 9.76 17.46 36.15
N VAL A 308 8.44 17.46 35.93
CA VAL A 308 7.56 18.58 36.29
C VAL A 308 6.46 18.04 37.17
N SER A 309 6.23 18.70 38.30
CA SER A 309 5.09 18.45 39.19
C SER A 309 4.32 19.74 39.46
N VAL A 310 3.01 19.61 39.62
CA VAL A 310 2.10 20.73 39.89
C VAL A 310 1.28 20.41 41.13
N ALA A 311 1.22 21.35 42.06
CA ALA A 311 0.42 21.28 43.28
C ALA A 311 -0.34 22.60 43.52
N GLY A 312 -1.67 22.52 43.67
CA GLY A 312 -2.53 23.69 43.90
C GLY A 312 -3.86 23.58 43.14
N ALA A 313 -4.85 24.43 43.48
CA ALA A 313 -6.15 24.51 42.82
C ALA A 313 -6.93 23.17 42.66
N GLY A 314 -6.81 22.27 43.64
CA GLY A 314 -7.51 20.97 43.66
C GLY A 314 -6.95 19.91 42.71
N THR A 315 -5.79 20.13 42.08
CA THR A 315 -5.19 19.22 41.09
C THR A 315 -3.74 18.89 41.45
N SER A 316 -3.34 17.61 41.31
CA SER A 316 -1.95 17.17 41.43
C SER A 316 -1.58 16.32 40.22
N ARG A 317 -0.50 16.71 39.52
CA ARG A 317 0.02 15.99 38.35
C ARG A 317 1.54 16.01 38.36
N ARG A 318 2.14 14.93 37.85
CA ARG A 318 3.58 14.82 37.61
C ARG A 318 3.83 14.17 36.27
N ALA A 319 4.86 14.62 35.56
CA ALA A 319 5.34 13.95 34.36
C ALA A 319 6.87 14.04 34.27
N THR A 320 7.46 13.07 33.58
CA THR A 320 8.91 13.00 33.30
C THR A 320 9.13 12.86 31.80
N GLY A 321 10.21 13.48 31.31
CA GLY A 321 10.59 13.46 29.91
C GLY A 321 12.10 13.56 29.74
N THR A 322 12.60 13.35 28.53
CA THR A 322 14.03 13.40 28.20
C THR A 322 14.26 14.51 27.18
N GLY A 323 14.98 15.55 27.57
CA GLY A 323 15.30 16.71 26.74
C GLY A 323 14.18 17.75 26.59
N TRP A 324 12.93 17.33 26.78
CA TRP A 324 11.75 18.20 26.79
C TRP A 324 10.57 17.46 27.43
N LEU A 325 9.56 18.22 27.85
CA LEU A 325 8.35 17.72 28.48
C LEU A 325 7.19 18.69 28.23
N VAL A 326 5.98 18.17 28.00
CA VAL A 326 4.75 18.96 28.03
C VAL A 326 3.78 18.34 29.02
N LEU A 327 3.28 19.15 29.96
CA LEU A 327 2.30 18.75 30.96
C LEU A 327 1.06 19.63 30.83
N ASP A 328 -0.08 18.97 30.59
CA ASP A 328 -1.39 19.60 30.55
C ASP A 328 -2.09 19.52 31.90
N VAL A 329 -2.52 20.67 32.41
CA VAL A 329 -3.37 20.82 33.59
C VAL A 329 -4.77 21.22 33.11
N PRO A 330 -5.80 20.39 33.31
CA PRO A 330 -7.15 20.68 32.85
C PRO A 330 -7.75 21.90 33.60
N PRO A 331 -8.82 22.50 33.07
CA PRO A 331 -9.54 23.59 33.76
C PRO A 331 -9.95 23.18 35.17
N GLY A 332 -9.78 24.09 36.13
CA GLY A 332 -9.94 23.84 37.56
C GLY A 332 -10.45 25.05 38.33
N ALA A 333 -10.37 25.01 39.66
CA ALA A 333 -10.72 26.17 40.47
C ALA A 333 -9.72 27.31 40.23
N GLU A 334 -10.22 28.55 40.16
CA GLU A 334 -9.37 29.75 40.19
C GLU A 334 -8.45 29.72 41.41
N GLY A 335 -7.17 30.04 41.22
CA GLY A 335 -6.24 30.13 42.33
C GLY A 335 -4.77 29.90 41.98
N GLU A 336 -3.96 29.81 43.03
CA GLU A 336 -2.51 29.66 42.94
C GLU A 336 -2.12 28.20 42.66
N MET A 337 -1.21 28.02 41.70
CA MET A 337 -0.54 26.77 41.39
C MET A 337 0.96 26.89 41.64
N VAL A 338 1.53 25.89 42.30
CA VAL A 338 2.98 25.74 42.46
C VAL A 338 3.46 24.69 41.48
N ILE A 339 4.34 25.10 40.56
CA ILE A 339 4.98 24.25 39.55
C ILE A 339 6.40 23.99 40.01
N THR A 340 6.77 22.74 40.27
CA THR A 340 8.15 22.34 40.56
C THR A 340 8.75 21.65 39.35
N VAL A 341 9.84 22.20 38.83
CA VAL A 341 10.62 21.65 37.72
C VAL A 341 11.93 21.14 38.27
N GLU A 342 12.22 19.86 38.03
CA GLU A 342 13.46 19.19 38.42
C GLU A 342 14.25 18.81 37.16
N CYS A 343 15.51 19.24 37.10
CA CYS A 343 16.48 18.94 36.06
C CYS A 343 17.78 18.45 36.72
N PRO A 344 17.95 17.13 36.95
CA PRO A 344 19.10 16.54 37.66
C PRO A 344 20.48 16.77 37.02
N GLU A 345 20.57 17.17 35.75
CA GLU A 345 21.83 17.51 35.07
C GLU A 345 22.02 19.04 34.98
N ALA A 346 23.28 19.51 34.88
CA ALA A 346 23.65 20.94 34.77
C ALA A 346 23.29 21.57 33.39
N ALA A 347 22.10 21.29 32.87
CA ALA A 347 21.57 21.81 31.63
C ALA A 347 20.66 23.02 31.90
N THR A 348 20.80 24.09 31.12
CA THR A 348 19.83 25.21 31.12
C THR A 348 18.50 24.71 30.59
N ALA A 349 17.40 24.90 31.32
CA ALA A 349 16.07 24.51 30.86
C ALA A 349 15.19 25.74 30.66
N PHE A 350 14.34 25.75 29.65
CA PHE A 350 13.35 26.79 29.44
C PHE A 350 11.98 26.24 29.80
N VAL A 351 11.33 26.87 30.76
CA VAL A 351 9.96 26.56 31.15
C VAL A 351 9.04 27.63 30.61
N SER A 352 7.99 27.19 29.93
CA SER A 352 6.94 28.06 29.44
C SER A 352 5.59 27.62 29.99
N VAL A 353 4.83 28.57 30.53
CA VAL A 353 3.49 28.34 31.07
C VAL A 353 2.50 29.15 30.25
N GLY A 354 1.58 28.44 29.59
CA GLY A 354 0.46 29.01 28.83
C GLY A 354 -0.85 28.86 29.59
N GLY A 355 -1.74 29.86 29.48
CA GLY A 355 -3.04 29.88 30.20
C GLY A 355 -2.96 30.37 31.65
N ALA A 356 -1.84 30.96 32.06
CA ALA A 356 -1.67 31.61 33.36
C ALA A 356 -1.56 33.14 33.17
N ASP A 357 -2.14 33.91 34.09
CA ASP A 357 -2.10 35.37 34.07
C ASP A 357 -0.72 35.90 34.49
N THR A 358 -0.12 35.25 35.49
CA THR A 358 1.20 35.59 36.03
C THR A 358 1.99 34.31 36.33
N VAL A 359 3.30 34.39 36.14
CA VAL A 359 4.26 33.31 36.40
C VAL A 359 5.51 33.92 37.02
N GLU A 360 5.83 33.52 38.25
CA GLU A 360 6.97 34.06 39.02
C GLU A 360 7.77 32.92 39.65
N GLU A 361 9.09 33.05 39.71
CA GLU A 361 9.94 32.07 40.43
C GLU A 361 9.86 32.31 41.96
N ILE A 362 9.74 31.22 42.74
CA ILE A 362 9.69 31.25 44.20
C ILE A 362 11.04 30.77 44.76
N GLU A 363 11.68 31.58 45.62
CA GLU A 363 12.85 31.14 46.38
C GLU A 363 12.43 30.38 47.65
N GLU A 364 12.94 29.16 47.86
CA GLU A 364 12.86 28.52 49.18
C GLU A 364 13.91 29.11 50.13
N CYS A 365 13.44 29.58 51.29
CA CYS A 365 14.29 29.71 52.47
C CYS A 365 14.77 28.33 52.91
N ALA A 366 16.09 28.15 53.04
CA ALA A 366 16.71 26.95 53.56
C ALA A 366 16.13 26.59 54.95
N GLY A 367 15.61 25.36 55.11
CA GLY A 367 15.35 24.82 56.44
C GLY A 367 14.46 23.57 56.47
N ALA A 368 15.10 22.44 56.75
CA ALA A 368 14.67 21.32 57.61
C ALA A 368 14.87 19.96 56.94
N VAL A 369 15.99 19.35 57.33
CA VAL A 369 16.30 17.93 57.23
C VAL A 369 15.32 17.15 58.11
N GLU A 370 14.75 16.05 57.61
CA GLU A 370 14.45 14.92 58.48
C GLU A 370 14.53 13.60 57.70
N GLU A 371 15.40 12.74 58.22
CA GLU A 371 15.72 11.40 57.78
C GLU A 371 14.53 10.45 58.00
N THR A 372 14.39 9.42 57.16
CA THR A 372 14.05 8.09 57.68
C THR A 372 14.46 7.01 56.68
N GLU A 373 15.45 6.21 57.10
CA GLU A 373 15.92 4.99 56.48
C GLU A 373 14.88 3.86 56.51
N GLY A 374 15.00 2.90 55.58
CA GLY A 374 14.29 1.63 55.69
C GLY A 374 14.49 0.62 54.56
N ARG A 375 15.68 -0.02 54.52
CA ARG A 375 15.99 -1.42 54.13
C ARG A 375 15.43 -2.04 52.83
N ALA A 376 16.31 -2.62 52.00
CA ALA A 376 16.52 -4.09 51.94
C ALA A 376 17.65 -4.48 50.95
N ASP A 377 18.44 -5.46 51.38
CA ASP A 377 19.59 -6.16 50.77
C ASP A 377 19.23 -6.92 49.46
N ALA A 378 20.06 -6.90 48.39
CA ALA A 378 21.16 -7.82 48.01
C ALA A 378 20.76 -9.09 47.21
N VAL A 379 21.77 -9.73 46.58
CA VAL A 379 21.83 -10.98 45.77
C VAL A 379 21.95 -10.70 44.25
N GLU A 380 23.15 -10.59 43.67
CA GLU A 380 24.19 -11.59 43.28
C GLU A 380 24.16 -11.90 41.78
N GLU A 381 25.31 -11.63 41.15
CA GLU A 381 25.70 -12.04 39.80
C GLU A 381 26.24 -13.48 39.81
N THR A 382 25.95 -14.23 38.75
CA THR A 382 26.82 -15.34 38.31
C THR A 382 26.93 -15.33 36.79
N GLU A 383 28.15 -15.10 36.30
CA GLU A 383 28.59 -15.38 34.94
C GLU A 383 28.78 -16.90 34.74
N GLU A 384 28.43 -17.43 33.57
CA GLU A 384 29.10 -18.61 33.03
C GLU A 384 29.17 -18.54 31.49
N ARG A 385 30.26 -19.06 30.94
CA ARG A 385 30.80 -18.83 29.59
C ARG A 385 30.71 -20.14 28.77
N ALA A 386 30.55 -19.96 27.44
CA ALA A 386 31.11 -20.74 26.33
C ALA A 386 30.24 -21.72 25.51
N ASP A 387 30.52 -21.67 24.18
CA ASP A 387 30.41 -22.65 23.09
C ASP A 387 29.14 -22.76 22.20
N GLU A 388 29.31 -22.34 20.94
CA GLU A 388 28.77 -22.99 19.72
C GLU A 388 29.67 -24.21 19.34
N PRO A 389 29.35 -25.15 18.40
CA PRO A 389 28.26 -25.19 17.39
C PRO A 389 27.58 -26.58 17.21
N ALA A 390 26.74 -26.68 16.17
CA ALA A 390 26.30 -27.87 15.41
C ALA A 390 24.87 -28.37 15.64
N GLY A 391 24.18 -28.56 14.51
CA GLY A 391 22.74 -28.78 14.43
C GLY A 391 22.26 -30.15 14.90
N THR A 392 20.95 -30.21 15.15
CA THR A 392 20.07 -31.37 14.94
C THR A 392 18.65 -30.93 15.29
N ALA A 393 17.68 -31.42 14.53
CA ALA A 393 16.25 -31.22 14.75
C ALA A 393 15.82 -31.64 16.17
N PRO A 394 14.83 -30.98 16.79
CA PRO A 394 14.08 -31.57 17.88
C PRO A 394 12.64 -31.92 17.47
N ALA A 395 12.30 -33.15 17.79
CA ALA A 395 11.03 -33.80 17.57
C ALA A 395 9.89 -33.19 18.41
N ALA A 396 8.72 -33.16 17.80
CA ALA A 396 7.43 -32.89 18.41
C ALA A 396 7.01 -34.00 19.41
N ARG A 397 6.39 -33.60 20.53
CA ARG A 397 5.34 -34.28 21.32
C ARG A 397 5.11 -33.48 22.62
N ARG A 398 3.91 -33.21 23.14
CA ARG A 398 2.50 -33.42 22.76
C ARG A 398 1.64 -32.84 23.91
N ALA A 399 0.48 -32.22 23.63
CA ALA A 399 -0.76 -32.41 24.40
C ALA A 399 -1.91 -31.56 23.81
N GLY A 400 -3.03 -32.19 23.45
CA GLY A 400 -4.32 -31.49 23.50
C GLY A 400 -5.18 -31.34 22.24
N ARG A 401 -5.13 -32.23 21.24
CA ARG A 401 -6.31 -32.54 20.39
C ARG A 401 -6.07 -33.78 19.52
N THR A 402 -6.76 -34.86 19.83
CA THR A 402 -6.90 -36.01 18.92
C THR A 402 -7.94 -35.66 17.85
N ARG A 403 -7.50 -35.15 16.70
CA ARG A 403 -8.22 -35.36 15.44
C ARG A 403 -7.36 -36.26 14.58
N THR A 404 -7.86 -37.45 14.30
CA THR A 404 -7.34 -38.40 13.30
C THR A 404 -7.55 -37.87 11.86
N GLY A 405 -7.38 -36.57 11.64
CA GLY A 405 -7.81 -35.87 10.42
C GLY A 405 -6.63 -35.30 9.64
N ARG A 406 -6.75 -35.37 8.31
CA ARG A 406 -5.87 -34.73 7.34
C ARG A 406 -5.78 -33.20 7.60
N PRO A 407 -4.59 -32.56 7.51
CA PRO A 407 -4.40 -31.17 7.93
C PRO A 407 -5.16 -30.18 7.04
N VAL A 408 -5.75 -29.17 7.67
CA VAL A 408 -6.42 -28.01 7.04
C VAL A 408 -5.51 -26.81 7.19
N ILE A 409 -5.04 -26.27 6.05
CA ILE A 409 -4.06 -25.20 6.01
C ILE A 409 -4.66 -24.02 5.23
N LEU A 410 -4.62 -22.83 5.82
CA LEU A 410 -5.02 -21.59 5.14
C LEU A 410 -3.77 -20.77 4.79
N GLY A 411 -3.38 -20.79 3.51
CA GLY A 411 -2.33 -19.95 2.98
C GLY A 411 -2.84 -18.54 2.64
N LEU A 412 -2.08 -17.52 3.00
CA LEU A 412 -2.41 -16.11 2.82
C LEU A 412 -1.25 -15.40 2.09
N SER A 413 -1.61 -14.52 1.16
CA SER A 413 -0.70 -13.60 0.50
C SER A 413 -1.01 -12.17 0.93
N ALA A 414 -0.01 -11.47 1.45
CA ALA A 414 -0.05 -10.03 1.64
C ALA A 414 0.86 -9.37 0.61
N SER A 415 0.28 -8.83 -0.46
CA SER A 415 0.96 -8.08 -1.52
C SER A 415 -0.04 -7.20 -2.27
N HIS A 416 0.41 -6.43 -3.26
CA HIS A 416 -0.45 -5.75 -4.22
C HIS A 416 -1.42 -6.71 -4.97
N ASP A 417 -1.17 -8.02 -4.97
CA ASP A 417 -2.14 -9.04 -5.40
C ASP A 417 -2.50 -9.99 -4.22
N ALA A 418 -3.07 -9.46 -3.13
CA ALA A 418 -3.42 -10.30 -1.98
C ALA A 418 -4.40 -11.41 -2.36
N SER A 419 -4.28 -12.55 -1.69
CA SER A 419 -5.06 -13.75 -1.98
C SER A 419 -5.09 -14.70 -0.79
N ALA A 420 -5.98 -15.70 -0.86
CA ALA A 420 -6.00 -16.80 0.08
C ALA A 420 -6.18 -18.13 -0.67
N CYS A 421 -5.65 -19.20 -0.09
CA CYS A 421 -5.81 -20.56 -0.56
C CYS A 421 -6.01 -21.51 0.63
N LEU A 422 -7.12 -22.25 0.62
CA LEU A 422 -7.39 -23.31 1.57
C LEU A 422 -6.92 -24.65 0.97
N LEU A 423 -5.95 -25.25 1.64
CA LEU A 423 -5.39 -26.56 1.31
C LEU A 423 -5.86 -27.58 2.34
N ARG A 424 -6.40 -28.70 1.89
CA ARG A 424 -6.78 -29.81 2.76
C ARG A 424 -6.14 -31.08 2.24
N ASP A 425 -5.31 -31.71 3.06
CA ASP A 425 -4.59 -32.94 2.69
C ASP A 425 -3.74 -32.82 1.41
N GLY A 426 -2.99 -31.72 1.28
CA GLY A 426 -2.17 -31.47 0.09
C GLY A 426 -2.97 -31.11 -1.17
N THR A 427 -4.31 -31.06 -1.09
CA THR A 427 -5.20 -30.71 -2.21
C THR A 427 -5.81 -29.32 -2.02
N PRO A 428 -5.64 -28.39 -2.98
CA PRO A 428 -6.30 -27.08 -2.93
C PRO A 428 -7.81 -27.24 -3.07
N GLN A 429 -8.57 -26.70 -2.13
CA GLN A 429 -10.04 -26.75 -2.17
C GLN A 429 -10.65 -25.45 -2.67
N VAL A 430 -10.18 -24.32 -2.15
CA VAL A 430 -10.66 -22.99 -2.54
C VAL A 430 -9.49 -22.03 -2.58
N ALA A 431 -9.39 -21.20 -3.60
CA ALA A 431 -8.42 -20.11 -3.68
C ALA A 431 -9.04 -18.91 -4.40
N VAL A 432 -8.74 -17.71 -3.91
CA VAL A 432 -9.28 -16.48 -4.50
C VAL A 432 -8.31 -15.32 -4.33
N GLN A 433 -8.27 -14.45 -5.34
CA GLN A 433 -7.61 -13.14 -5.26
C GLN A 433 -8.54 -12.16 -4.54
N GLN A 434 -8.00 -11.35 -3.63
CA GLN A 434 -8.76 -10.37 -2.85
C GLN A 434 -9.53 -9.40 -3.75
N GLU A 435 -8.93 -8.97 -4.86
CA GLU A 435 -9.56 -8.06 -5.82
C GLU A 435 -10.91 -8.55 -6.36
N ARG A 436 -11.07 -9.87 -6.52
CA ARG A 436 -12.32 -10.45 -7.02
C ARG A 436 -13.46 -10.28 -6.04
N VAL A 437 -13.12 -10.27 -4.75
CA VAL A 437 -14.08 -10.18 -3.66
C VAL A 437 -14.28 -8.74 -3.20
N THR A 438 -13.24 -7.89 -3.22
CA THR A 438 -13.34 -6.46 -2.85
C THR A 438 -13.77 -5.57 -4.00
N ARG A 439 -13.67 -6.07 -5.24
CA ARG A 439 -13.94 -5.34 -6.49
C ARG A 439 -13.00 -4.16 -6.74
N ARG A 440 -11.86 -4.14 -6.05
CA ARG A 440 -10.76 -3.18 -6.24
C ARG A 440 -9.62 -3.93 -6.90
N LYS A 441 -9.18 -3.51 -8.08
CA LYS A 441 -8.07 -4.16 -8.79
C LYS A 441 -6.78 -4.04 -7.99
N HIS A 442 -5.97 -5.10 -7.98
CA HIS A 442 -4.69 -5.13 -7.26
C HIS A 442 -4.82 -4.72 -5.78
N ASP A 443 -5.89 -5.19 -5.12
CA ASP A 443 -6.12 -4.94 -3.71
C ASP A 443 -5.26 -5.85 -2.83
N GLY A 444 -4.78 -5.32 -1.70
CA GLY A 444 -3.89 -6.05 -0.78
C GLY A 444 -2.64 -5.31 -0.32
N ALA A 445 -2.45 -4.05 -0.74
CA ALA A 445 -1.21 -3.30 -0.51
C ALA A 445 -0.74 -3.30 0.96
N GLY A 446 0.42 -3.93 1.19
CA GLY A 446 1.34 -3.66 2.31
C GLY A 446 1.06 -4.30 3.67
N HIS A 447 0.06 -5.17 3.84
CA HIS A 447 -0.21 -5.98 5.06
C HIS A 447 -1.51 -6.79 4.90
N LEU A 448 -1.75 -7.80 5.78
CA LEU A 448 -3.06 -8.42 5.93
C LEU A 448 -4.03 -7.43 6.62
N ALA A 449 -4.52 -6.43 5.88
CA ALA A 449 -5.48 -5.44 6.35
C ALA A 449 -6.92 -5.96 6.35
N SER A 450 -7.16 -7.02 5.57
CA SER A 450 -8.49 -7.47 5.21
C SER A 450 -8.57 -8.99 5.31
N ARG A 451 -9.56 -9.48 6.05
CA ARG A 451 -9.89 -10.92 6.11
C ARG A 451 -10.67 -11.40 4.90
N ALA A 452 -10.92 -10.50 3.95
CA ALA A 452 -11.65 -10.68 2.73
C ALA A 452 -11.51 -12.06 2.06
N ALA A 453 -10.30 -12.38 1.58
CA ALA A 453 -10.04 -13.60 0.84
C ALA A 453 -10.04 -14.84 1.75
N ALA A 454 -9.55 -14.68 2.99
CA ALA A 454 -9.54 -15.73 4.01
C ALA A 454 -10.96 -16.19 4.36
N ASP A 455 -11.84 -15.26 4.73
CA ASP A 455 -13.23 -15.55 5.09
C ASP A 455 -14.00 -16.16 3.91
N TYR A 456 -13.71 -15.72 2.68
CA TYR A 456 -14.26 -16.33 1.46
C TYR A 456 -13.87 -17.81 1.34
N CYS A 457 -12.58 -18.14 1.53
CA CYS A 457 -12.12 -19.52 1.40
C CYS A 457 -12.70 -20.42 2.50
N LEU A 458 -12.70 -19.93 3.75
CA LEU A 458 -13.27 -20.65 4.90
C LEU A 458 -14.76 -20.91 4.70
N THR A 459 -15.52 -19.87 4.37
CA THR A 459 -16.98 -20.01 4.24
C THR A 459 -17.36 -20.84 3.02
N SER A 460 -16.62 -20.73 1.91
CA SER A 460 -16.80 -21.59 0.73
C SER A 460 -16.59 -23.08 1.03
N ALA A 461 -15.71 -23.39 1.98
CA ALA A 461 -15.46 -24.76 2.44
C ALA A 461 -16.35 -25.18 3.62
N GLY A 462 -17.24 -24.30 4.11
CA GLY A 462 -18.07 -24.55 5.29
C GLY A 462 -17.26 -24.65 6.59
N LEU A 463 -16.12 -23.96 6.68
CA LEU A 463 -15.21 -23.99 7.81
C LEU A 463 -15.19 -22.66 8.57
N ARG A 464 -14.83 -22.72 9.85
CA ARG A 464 -14.52 -21.56 10.69
C ARG A 464 -13.02 -21.43 10.86
N ALA A 465 -12.55 -20.28 11.36
CA ALA A 465 -11.13 -20.07 11.67
C ALA A 465 -10.59 -21.13 12.66
N ASP A 466 -11.41 -21.58 13.62
CA ASP A 466 -11.05 -22.61 14.59
C ASP A 466 -10.89 -24.02 14.00
N ASP A 467 -11.36 -24.24 12.78
CA ASP A 467 -11.19 -25.51 12.05
C ASP A 467 -9.87 -25.57 11.26
N VAL A 468 -9.11 -24.46 11.22
CA VAL A 468 -7.81 -24.36 10.55
C VAL A 468 -6.71 -24.85 11.50
N ASP A 469 -5.93 -25.84 11.05
CA ASP A 469 -4.81 -26.39 11.81
C ASP A 469 -3.57 -25.49 11.70
N VAL A 470 -3.30 -24.95 10.51
CA VAL A 470 -2.17 -24.04 10.24
C VAL A 470 -2.58 -22.88 9.35
N PHE A 471 -2.16 -21.68 9.74
CA PHE A 471 -2.21 -20.49 8.93
C PHE A 471 -0.80 -20.26 8.36
N ALA A 472 -0.68 -20.12 7.03
CA ALA A 472 0.61 -20.02 6.34
C ALA A 472 0.72 -18.70 5.57
N PHE A 473 1.88 -18.06 5.57
CA PHE A 473 2.07 -16.71 5.01
C PHE A 473 3.41 -16.59 4.30
N ASN A 474 3.43 -15.82 3.22
CA ASN A 474 4.67 -15.41 2.59
C ASN A 474 5.31 -14.21 3.34
N ALA A 475 6.57 -14.35 3.72
CA ALA A 475 7.39 -13.26 4.24
C ALA A 475 7.84 -12.36 3.08
N GLN A 476 7.33 -11.12 3.05
CA GLN A 476 7.75 -10.04 2.14
C GLN A 476 8.97 -9.28 2.70
N PRO A 477 9.65 -8.38 1.94
CA PRO A 477 10.92 -7.79 2.37
C PRO A 477 10.86 -7.00 3.69
N LEU A 478 11.96 -7.12 4.45
CA LEU A 478 12.10 -6.75 5.85
C LEU A 478 13.42 -5.96 6.02
N LEU A 479 13.35 -4.63 6.10
CA LEU A 479 14.49 -3.78 6.45
C LEU A 479 14.11 -2.91 7.67
N PRO A 480 15.00 -2.62 8.62
CA PRO A 480 14.73 -1.61 9.64
C PRO A 480 14.57 -0.23 8.98
N GLY A 481 13.32 0.24 8.83
CA GLY A 481 12.99 1.48 8.11
C GLY A 481 12.22 1.28 6.80
N TYR A 482 12.18 0.06 6.25
CA TYR A 482 11.16 -0.36 5.27
C TYR A 482 10.18 -1.30 5.97
N VAL A 483 8.88 -1.10 5.81
CA VAL A 483 7.87 -1.84 6.56
C VAL A 483 7.99 -3.34 6.28
N GLY A 484 8.52 -4.06 7.27
CA GLY A 484 8.66 -5.50 7.26
C GLY A 484 9.33 -5.97 8.54
N LEU A 485 8.57 -6.71 9.34
CA LEU A 485 8.90 -7.43 10.57
C LEU A 485 9.07 -6.61 11.87
N SER A 486 9.04 -5.28 11.82
CA SER A 486 8.86 -4.44 13.03
C SER A 486 7.39 -4.19 13.42
N VAL A 487 6.44 -4.67 12.62
CA VAL A 487 4.99 -4.65 12.88
C VAL A 487 4.45 -6.01 12.46
N PRO A 488 3.53 -6.64 13.21
CA PRO A 488 2.90 -7.88 12.79
C PRO A 488 2.42 -7.76 11.33
N SER A 489 2.68 -8.77 10.50
CA SER A 489 2.23 -8.82 9.09
C SER A 489 0.70 -8.77 8.95
N ALA A 490 0.01 -8.98 10.08
CA ALA A 490 -1.39 -8.70 10.33
C ALA A 490 -1.56 -7.26 10.86
N ALA A 491 -2.46 -6.48 10.26
CA ALA A 491 -2.92 -5.26 10.92
C ALA A 491 -3.37 -5.59 12.36
N ARG A 492 -3.28 -4.66 13.31
CA ARG A 492 -3.80 -4.88 14.69
C ARG A 492 -5.27 -5.33 14.71
N THR A 493 -6.01 -5.01 13.66
CA THR A 493 -7.42 -5.36 13.45
C THR A 493 -7.63 -6.69 12.71
N PHE A 494 -6.57 -7.36 12.25
CA PHE A 494 -6.67 -8.67 11.60
C PHE A 494 -6.65 -9.76 12.67
N ASP A 495 -7.85 -10.13 13.10
CA ASP A 495 -8.15 -10.95 14.28
C ASP A 495 -8.40 -12.44 13.94
N LEU A 496 -7.79 -12.94 12.87
CA LEU A 496 -8.01 -14.33 12.42
C LEU A 496 -7.18 -15.35 13.24
N PHE A 497 -5.95 -14.99 13.60
CA PHE A 497 -5.01 -15.81 14.40
C PHE A 497 -3.92 -14.91 15.01
N ASP A 498 -3.19 -15.40 16.02
CA ASP A 498 -2.00 -14.73 16.53
C ASP A 498 -0.78 -15.07 15.64
N PRO A 499 -0.12 -14.09 15.02
CA PRO A 499 1.04 -14.31 14.14
C PRO A 499 2.24 -14.97 14.81
N PHE A 500 2.31 -15.01 16.14
CA PHE A 500 3.40 -15.65 16.85
C PHE A 500 3.01 -17.00 17.48
N ASP A 501 1.80 -17.49 17.21
CA ASP A 501 1.31 -18.82 17.60
C ASP A 501 2.04 -19.94 16.82
N GLU A 502 2.12 -21.14 17.40
CA GLU A 502 2.63 -22.36 16.75
C GLU A 502 1.82 -22.74 15.50
N ARG A 503 0.55 -22.31 15.41
CA ARG A 503 -0.29 -22.49 14.23
C ARG A 503 0.08 -21.56 13.05
N ALA A 504 0.98 -20.61 13.25
CA ALA A 504 1.42 -19.67 12.23
C ALA A 504 2.71 -20.19 11.55
N VAL A 505 2.76 -20.27 10.21
CA VAL A 505 3.95 -20.67 9.44
C VAL A 505 4.32 -19.61 8.41
N TYR A 506 5.59 -19.24 8.39
CA TYR A 506 6.15 -18.21 7.52
C TYR A 506 7.12 -18.82 6.51
N VAL A 507 6.97 -18.47 5.24
CA VAL A 507 7.83 -18.92 4.14
C VAL A 507 8.40 -17.73 3.38
N SER A 508 9.67 -17.76 2.98
CA SER A 508 10.27 -16.73 2.10
C SER A 508 9.44 -16.52 0.82
N HIS A 509 9.30 -15.28 0.36
CA HIS A 509 8.51 -14.95 -0.83
C HIS A 509 8.84 -15.79 -2.09
N HIS A 510 10.11 -15.86 -2.48
CA HIS A 510 10.53 -16.65 -3.64
C HIS A 510 10.35 -18.15 -3.40
N LEU A 511 10.51 -18.63 -2.17
CA LEU A 511 10.26 -20.03 -1.86
C LEU A 511 8.75 -20.34 -1.96
N ALA A 512 7.87 -19.42 -1.55
CA ALA A 512 6.43 -19.56 -1.77
C ALA A 512 6.08 -19.63 -3.26
N HIS A 513 6.66 -18.76 -4.10
CA HIS A 513 6.53 -18.88 -5.56
C HIS A 513 7.05 -20.22 -6.11
N ALA A 514 8.18 -20.72 -5.60
CA ALA A 514 8.71 -22.00 -6.03
C ALA A 514 7.79 -23.17 -5.65
N PHE A 515 7.26 -23.15 -4.42
CA PHE A 515 6.25 -24.12 -3.99
C PHE A 515 4.98 -24.02 -4.84
N SER A 516 4.46 -22.83 -5.17
CA SER A 516 3.25 -22.73 -6.00
C SER A 516 3.47 -23.29 -7.41
N ALA A 517 4.63 -23.02 -8.02
CA ALA A 517 5.01 -23.57 -9.31
C ALA A 517 5.11 -25.10 -9.29
N PHE A 518 5.89 -25.66 -8.35
CA PHE A 518 6.07 -27.11 -8.26
C PHE A 518 4.75 -27.82 -7.89
N TRP A 519 4.01 -27.30 -6.91
CA TRP A 519 2.75 -27.88 -6.44
C TRP A 519 1.64 -27.81 -7.48
N GLY A 520 1.64 -26.78 -8.33
CA GLY A 520 0.73 -26.68 -9.48
C GLY A 520 1.12 -27.61 -10.62
N SER A 521 2.41 -27.86 -10.81
CA SER A 521 2.94 -28.63 -11.95
C SER A 521 2.58 -30.13 -11.89
N PRO A 522 2.52 -30.81 -13.06
CA PRO A 522 2.35 -32.27 -13.10
C PRO A 522 3.63 -33.04 -12.76
N PHE A 523 4.74 -32.36 -12.45
CA PHE A 523 6.06 -32.95 -12.33
C PHE A 523 6.29 -33.60 -10.97
N GLU A 524 7.11 -34.66 -10.96
CA GLU A 524 7.58 -35.31 -9.73
C GLU A 524 8.98 -34.83 -9.31
N GLU A 525 9.71 -34.28 -10.27
CA GLU A 525 11.03 -33.65 -10.13
C GLU A 525 11.09 -32.52 -11.15
N ALA A 526 11.55 -31.34 -10.74
CA ALA A 526 11.71 -30.20 -11.63
C ALA A 526 12.81 -29.24 -11.17
N VAL A 527 13.42 -28.58 -12.16
CA VAL A 527 14.06 -27.29 -11.93
C VAL A 527 12.93 -26.27 -11.78
N VAL A 528 12.94 -25.52 -10.68
CA VAL A 528 11.94 -24.49 -10.41
C VAL A 528 12.61 -23.13 -10.45
N ALA A 529 12.20 -22.31 -11.40
CA ALA A 529 12.67 -20.94 -11.55
C ALA A 529 11.61 -19.95 -11.03
N VAL A 530 12.07 -18.91 -10.34
CA VAL A 530 11.23 -17.79 -9.91
C VAL A 530 11.85 -16.51 -10.42
N CYS A 531 11.14 -15.75 -11.25
CA CYS A 531 11.56 -14.44 -11.72
C CYS A 531 10.48 -13.41 -11.40
N ASP A 532 10.84 -12.41 -10.60
CA ASP A 532 9.90 -11.47 -10.02
C ASP A 532 10.39 -10.03 -10.14
N GLY A 533 9.50 -9.08 -9.87
CA GLY A 533 9.89 -7.68 -9.74
C GLY A 533 10.83 -7.49 -8.55
N SER A 534 10.35 -7.93 -7.38
CA SER A 534 11.10 -7.91 -6.13
C SER A 534 10.54 -8.91 -5.12
N GLY A 535 11.37 -9.85 -4.69
CA GLY A 535 11.05 -10.78 -3.62
C GLY A 535 11.40 -10.28 -2.22
N GLY A 536 11.09 -11.12 -1.23
CA GLY A 536 11.44 -10.92 0.16
C GLY A 536 12.94 -10.84 0.40
N SER A 537 13.33 -9.98 1.34
CA SER A 537 14.69 -9.80 1.83
C SER A 537 14.80 -10.50 3.18
N VAL A 538 15.35 -11.70 3.17
CA VAL A 538 15.79 -12.39 4.39
C VAL A 538 17.17 -11.89 4.80
N LEU A 539 17.49 -11.99 6.09
CA LEU A 539 18.80 -11.68 6.63
C LEU A 539 19.77 -12.78 6.18
N GLY A 540 20.54 -12.50 5.14
CA GLY A 540 21.48 -13.46 4.55
C GLY A 540 21.01 -14.01 3.20
N ALA A 541 21.51 -15.18 2.82
CA ALA A 541 21.27 -15.78 1.50
C ALA A 541 20.21 -16.90 1.50
N ASP A 542 19.84 -17.42 2.68
CA ASP A 542 19.03 -18.65 2.83
C ASP A 542 17.52 -18.38 2.85
N ASP A 543 16.71 -19.39 2.55
CA ASP A 543 15.26 -19.29 2.72
C ASP A 543 14.79 -19.44 4.15
N LEU A 544 13.70 -18.74 4.47
CA LEU A 544 12.98 -18.84 5.72
C LEU A 544 11.81 -19.82 5.54
N LEU A 545 11.71 -20.82 6.42
CA LEU A 545 10.52 -21.65 6.62
C LEU A 545 10.39 -21.96 8.12
N VAL A 546 9.70 -21.10 8.85
CA VAL A 546 9.64 -21.13 10.33
C VAL A 546 8.20 -21.02 10.82
N ASP A 547 7.94 -21.43 12.06
CA ASP A 547 6.67 -21.18 12.74
C ASP A 547 6.68 -19.81 13.46
N GLY A 548 5.56 -19.43 14.09
CA GLY A 548 5.44 -18.18 14.86
C GLY A 548 6.54 -17.99 15.92
N PRO A 549 6.84 -18.99 16.77
CA PRO A 549 7.96 -18.90 17.71
C PRO A 549 9.32 -18.76 17.01
N GLY A 550 9.57 -19.50 15.93
CA GLY A 550 10.78 -19.37 15.14
C GLY A 550 10.92 -18.00 14.46
N LEU A 551 9.82 -17.40 14.03
CA LEU A 551 9.79 -16.04 13.52
C LEU A 551 10.17 -15.04 14.62
N ARG A 552 9.64 -15.18 15.84
CA ARG A 552 10.02 -14.35 16.99
C ARG A 552 11.52 -14.45 17.27
N ALA A 553 12.06 -15.66 17.32
CA ALA A 553 13.49 -15.87 17.53
C ALA A 553 14.34 -15.28 16.40
N TYR A 554 13.85 -15.30 15.16
CA TYR A 554 14.49 -14.68 14.01
C TYR A 554 14.48 -13.14 14.08
N LEU A 555 13.36 -12.56 14.53
CA LEU A 555 13.18 -11.12 14.76
C LEU A 555 14.08 -10.54 15.84
N ASP A 556 14.33 -11.32 16.89
CA ASP A 556 15.13 -10.88 18.05
C ASP A 556 16.64 -10.90 17.78
N ARG A 557 17.09 -11.39 16.61
CA ARG A 557 18.51 -11.41 16.23
C ARG A 557 19.02 -10.00 15.95
N LYS A 558 20.17 -9.63 16.53
CA LYS A 558 20.89 -8.41 16.15
C LYS A 558 21.31 -8.53 14.68
N THR A 559 21.09 -7.47 13.90
CA THR A 559 21.54 -7.41 12.50
C THR A 559 23.08 -7.35 12.47
N GLU A 560 23.73 -8.50 12.47
CA GLU A 560 25.18 -8.67 12.32
C GLU A 560 25.59 -8.27 10.89
N ASP A 561 25.80 -6.97 10.62
CA ASP A 561 26.40 -6.39 9.40
C ASP A 561 25.85 -6.83 8.01
N ARG A 562 24.75 -7.61 7.96
CA ARG A 562 24.14 -8.13 6.74
C ARG A 562 22.95 -7.29 6.33
N LEU A 563 23.14 -6.46 5.29
CA LEU A 563 22.04 -5.75 4.65
C LEU A 563 21.14 -6.73 3.87
N PRO A 564 19.81 -6.69 4.09
CA PRO A 564 18.85 -7.44 3.27
C PRO A 564 18.98 -7.04 1.79
N ARG A 565 19.02 -8.03 0.89
CA ARG A 565 19.07 -7.82 -0.56
C ARG A 565 17.74 -8.23 -1.20
N VAL A 566 17.32 -7.53 -2.25
CA VAL A 566 16.07 -7.84 -2.95
C VAL A 566 16.30 -9.04 -3.87
N HIS A 567 15.58 -10.13 -3.67
CA HIS A 567 15.66 -11.29 -4.56
C HIS A 567 14.93 -10.97 -5.87
N VAL A 568 15.54 -11.25 -7.02
CA VAL A 568 14.90 -10.99 -8.34
C VAL A 568 14.84 -12.22 -9.24
N PHE A 569 15.75 -13.16 -9.02
CA PHE A 569 15.71 -14.47 -9.66
C PHE A 569 16.16 -15.54 -8.67
N SER A 570 15.50 -16.69 -8.65
CA SER A 570 15.93 -17.84 -7.83
C SER A 570 15.67 -19.14 -8.57
N VAL A 571 16.59 -20.08 -8.40
CA VAL A 571 16.52 -21.41 -9.01
C VAL A 571 16.60 -22.44 -7.91
N TYR A 572 15.67 -23.39 -7.96
CA TYR A 572 15.58 -24.52 -7.04
C TYR A 572 15.57 -25.82 -7.81
N HIS A 573 15.98 -26.89 -7.13
CA HIS A 573 15.64 -28.25 -7.52
C HIS A 573 14.58 -28.76 -6.54
N PHE A 574 13.46 -29.25 -7.05
CA PHE A 574 12.42 -29.90 -6.27
C PHE A 574 12.29 -31.35 -6.71
N ASP A 575 12.12 -32.24 -5.74
CA ASP A 575 11.76 -33.64 -5.93
C ASP A 575 10.69 -34.03 -4.88
N ARG A 576 10.44 -35.33 -4.73
CA ARG A 576 9.43 -35.86 -3.79
C ARG A 576 9.78 -35.70 -2.31
N ASP A 577 11.07 -35.55 -2.01
CA ASP A 577 11.62 -35.55 -0.65
C ASP A 577 11.93 -34.13 -0.15
N GLY A 578 12.04 -33.16 -1.07
CA GLY A 578 12.16 -31.75 -0.66
C GLY A 578 12.56 -30.80 -1.78
N TYR A 579 13.23 -29.73 -1.38
CA TYR A 579 13.76 -28.70 -2.27
C TYR A 579 15.17 -28.29 -1.87
N ARG A 580 15.92 -27.77 -2.85
CA ARG A 580 17.25 -27.18 -2.65
C ARG A 580 17.40 -25.91 -3.48
N LEU A 581 17.75 -24.80 -2.83
CA LEU A 581 18.14 -23.55 -3.52
C LEU A 581 19.50 -23.77 -4.21
N LEU A 582 19.55 -23.55 -5.52
CA LEU A 582 20.76 -23.73 -6.34
C LEU A 582 21.42 -22.41 -6.69
N PHE A 583 20.61 -21.40 -6.98
CA PHE A 583 21.09 -20.09 -7.43
C PHE A 583 20.12 -18.99 -7.03
N ARG A 584 20.66 -17.81 -6.77
CA ARG A 584 19.88 -16.61 -6.46
C ARG A 584 20.57 -15.37 -6.99
N GLU A 585 19.81 -14.54 -7.67
CA GLU A 585 20.19 -13.21 -8.13
C GLU A 585 19.51 -12.16 -7.25
N TYR A 586 20.25 -11.07 -7.02
CA TYR A 586 19.82 -9.96 -6.19
C TYR A 586 19.86 -8.65 -6.98
N ALA A 587 19.03 -7.70 -6.57
CA ALA A 587 19.10 -6.30 -6.98
C ALA A 587 19.24 -5.38 -5.76
N ASP A 588 19.75 -4.18 -6.00
CA ASP A 588 19.99 -3.17 -4.96
C ASP A 588 18.69 -2.55 -4.43
N SER A 589 17.65 -2.47 -5.26
CA SER A 589 16.31 -2.00 -4.87
C SER A 589 15.24 -2.44 -5.87
N PHE A 590 13.97 -2.14 -5.56
CA PHE A 590 12.88 -2.13 -6.53
C PHE A 590 12.28 -0.72 -6.63
N ASN A 591 12.62 0.03 -7.67
CA ASN A 591 12.04 1.35 -7.91
C ASN A 591 11.84 1.66 -9.40
N VAL A 592 10.60 1.50 -9.88
CA VAL A 592 10.21 1.76 -11.29
C VAL A 592 10.52 3.17 -11.82
N ARG A 593 10.94 4.12 -10.98
CA ARG A 593 11.33 5.50 -11.35
C ARG A 593 12.83 5.78 -11.27
N VAL A 594 13.63 4.93 -10.63
CA VAL A 594 15.07 5.16 -10.39
C VAL A 594 15.89 3.93 -10.81
N GLY A 595 17.14 4.13 -11.25
CA GLY A 595 18.07 3.08 -11.70
C GLY A 595 18.14 1.88 -10.75
N SER A 596 17.91 0.69 -11.30
CA SER A 596 18.09 -0.61 -10.64
C SER A 596 18.08 -1.67 -11.73
N SER A 597 18.92 -2.69 -11.53
CA SER A 597 19.19 -3.78 -12.45
C SER A 597 18.16 -4.91 -12.39
N SER A 598 17.07 -4.75 -11.63
CA SER A 598 15.97 -5.73 -11.57
C SER A 598 15.29 -5.87 -12.95
N ILE A 599 15.19 -7.11 -13.41
CA ILE A 599 14.55 -7.49 -14.67
C ILE A 599 13.08 -7.05 -14.68
N GLY A 600 12.35 -7.39 -13.62
CA GLY A 600 10.93 -7.08 -13.55
C GLY A 600 10.67 -5.59 -13.36
N GLU A 601 11.53 -4.91 -12.62
CA GLU A 601 11.45 -3.47 -12.44
C GLU A 601 11.70 -2.70 -13.73
N THR A 602 12.67 -3.13 -14.55
CA THR A 602 12.98 -2.48 -15.83
C THR A 602 11.77 -2.53 -16.76
N TYR A 603 11.10 -3.67 -16.85
CA TYR A 603 9.87 -3.81 -17.64
C TYR A 603 8.71 -2.95 -17.07
N ALA A 604 8.58 -2.92 -15.74
CA ALA A 604 7.60 -2.10 -15.03
C ALA A 604 7.88 -0.59 -15.19
N ALA A 605 9.14 -0.16 -15.25
CA ALA A 605 9.55 1.23 -15.45
C ALA A 605 9.14 1.75 -16.83
N VAL A 606 9.37 0.98 -17.90
CA VAL A 606 8.88 1.35 -19.24
C VAL A 606 7.34 1.40 -19.27
N SER A 607 6.69 0.47 -18.58
CA SER A 607 5.23 0.51 -18.44
C SER A 607 4.75 1.79 -17.75
N GLN A 608 5.39 2.17 -16.63
CA GLN A 608 5.09 3.39 -15.90
C GLN A 608 5.31 4.63 -16.78
N TYR A 609 6.37 4.65 -17.59
CA TYR A 609 6.66 5.72 -18.53
C TYR A 609 5.57 5.87 -19.61
N VAL A 610 5.15 4.76 -20.23
CA VAL A 610 4.19 4.78 -21.35
C VAL A 610 2.74 4.96 -20.89
N PHE A 611 2.35 4.33 -19.79
CA PHE A 611 0.94 4.26 -19.36
C PHE A 611 0.62 5.03 -18.08
N GLY A 612 1.63 5.55 -17.37
CA GLY A 612 1.45 6.16 -16.05
C GLY A 612 1.14 5.15 -14.94
N ASP A 613 1.18 3.85 -15.24
CA ASP A 613 0.83 2.74 -14.35
C ASP A 613 1.65 1.51 -14.73
N TRP A 614 2.37 0.94 -13.76
CA TRP A 614 3.13 -0.30 -13.96
C TRP A 614 2.33 -1.57 -13.66
N GLN A 615 1.37 -1.55 -12.74
CA GLN A 615 0.62 -2.74 -12.33
C GLN A 615 -0.33 -3.18 -13.45
N GLU A 616 -1.13 -2.25 -13.98
CA GLU A 616 -1.97 -2.56 -15.13
C GLU A 616 -1.21 -2.49 -16.45
N GLY A 617 -0.22 -1.61 -16.53
CA GLY A 617 0.43 -1.26 -17.77
C GLY A 617 1.37 -2.34 -18.30
N SER A 618 2.00 -3.18 -17.46
CA SER A 618 2.97 -4.17 -17.95
C SER A 618 2.33 -5.16 -18.93
N GLY A 619 1.09 -5.59 -18.65
CA GLY A 619 0.32 -6.39 -19.60
C GLY A 619 -0.10 -5.64 -20.86
N LYS A 620 -0.24 -4.31 -20.80
CA LYS A 620 -0.50 -3.45 -21.98
C LYS A 620 0.75 -3.27 -22.82
N LEU A 621 1.91 -3.11 -22.18
CA LEU A 621 3.20 -2.96 -22.80
C LEU A 621 3.54 -4.18 -23.64
N MET A 622 3.27 -5.38 -23.11
CA MET A 622 3.38 -6.64 -23.86
C MET A 622 2.46 -6.65 -25.10
N GLY A 623 1.23 -6.13 -25.00
CA GLY A 623 0.31 -6.03 -26.13
C GLY A 623 0.65 -4.92 -27.13
N LEU A 624 1.44 -3.92 -26.71
CA LEU A 624 1.90 -2.81 -27.54
C LEU A 624 3.16 -3.18 -28.33
N ALA A 625 4.03 -4.02 -27.77
CA ALA A 625 5.29 -4.43 -28.38
C ALA A 625 5.20 -4.91 -29.85
N PRO A 626 4.19 -5.71 -30.28
CA PRO A 626 4.04 -6.13 -31.67
C PRO A 626 3.86 -4.99 -32.70
N TRP A 627 3.52 -3.78 -32.26
CA TRP A 627 3.33 -2.62 -33.13
C TRP A 627 4.64 -1.87 -33.44
N GLY A 628 5.71 -2.17 -32.70
CA GLY A 628 6.99 -1.51 -32.83
C GLY A 628 8.07 -2.37 -33.49
N LYS A 629 9.24 -1.76 -33.69
CA LYS A 629 10.45 -2.42 -34.16
C LYS A 629 11.59 -2.10 -33.17
N PRO A 630 12.19 -3.11 -32.52
CA PRO A 630 13.18 -2.88 -31.46
C PRO A 630 14.42 -2.12 -31.96
N GLY A 631 14.78 -2.26 -33.24
CA GLY A 631 15.91 -1.56 -33.85
C GLY A 631 15.73 -0.04 -33.99
N ASN A 632 14.49 0.46 -33.93
CA ASN A 632 14.21 1.90 -34.03
C ASN A 632 14.42 2.64 -32.69
N ALA A 633 14.35 1.95 -31.56
CA ALA A 633 14.41 2.56 -30.22
C ALA A 633 15.84 2.79 -29.68
N GLY A 634 16.88 2.46 -30.46
CA GLY A 634 18.29 2.61 -30.06
C GLY A 634 18.97 1.31 -29.64
N PRO A 635 20.11 1.35 -28.93
CA PRO A 635 20.95 0.19 -28.60
C PRO A 635 20.48 -0.60 -27.38
N SER A 636 20.95 -1.86 -27.24
CA SER A 636 20.91 -2.76 -26.06
C SER A 636 20.59 -2.08 -24.71
N PHE A 637 19.53 -2.41 -23.96
CA PHE A 637 19.44 -2.07 -22.52
C PHE A 637 20.17 -3.12 -21.68
N LEU A 638 20.57 -4.23 -22.30
CA LEU A 638 21.37 -5.27 -21.67
C LEU A 638 22.86 -4.95 -21.76
N GLU A 639 23.58 -5.40 -20.76
CA GLU A 639 25.03 -5.51 -20.71
C GLU A 639 25.46 -6.87 -20.14
N PRO A 640 26.68 -7.35 -20.43
CA PRO A 640 27.19 -8.58 -19.81
C PRO A 640 27.37 -8.43 -18.29
N GLY A 641 26.75 -9.32 -17.52
CA GLY A 641 26.94 -9.42 -16.08
C GLY A 641 28.23 -10.17 -15.68
N PRO A 642 28.66 -10.06 -14.41
CA PRO A 642 29.88 -10.71 -13.90
C PRO A 642 29.82 -12.24 -13.91
N ASP A 643 28.62 -12.80 -13.94
CA ASP A 643 28.28 -14.23 -14.04
C ASP A 643 28.07 -14.69 -15.50
N GLY A 644 28.30 -13.81 -16.48
CA GLY A 644 28.06 -14.08 -17.90
C GLY A 644 26.58 -13.99 -18.32
N LEU A 645 25.67 -13.72 -17.39
CA LEU A 645 24.25 -13.49 -17.68
C LEU A 645 24.02 -12.04 -18.11
N PRO A 646 23.14 -11.77 -19.10
CA PRO A 646 22.78 -10.41 -19.48
C PRO A 646 22.01 -9.70 -18.34
N ARG A 647 22.42 -8.47 -18.01
CA ARG A 647 21.82 -7.62 -16.98
C ARG A 647 21.35 -6.31 -17.58
N PHE A 648 20.26 -5.75 -17.06
CA PHE A 648 19.82 -4.42 -17.49
C PHE A 648 20.75 -3.36 -16.94
N ARG A 649 21.13 -2.41 -17.80
CA ARG A 649 21.80 -1.19 -17.37
C ARG A 649 20.84 -0.29 -16.60
N ASP A 650 21.39 0.59 -15.79
CA ASP A 650 20.59 1.55 -15.01
C ASP A 650 20.52 2.94 -15.67
N ASP A 651 21.44 3.23 -16.59
CA ASP A 651 21.65 4.54 -17.22
C ASP A 651 20.53 4.97 -18.17
N TRP A 652 19.85 4.01 -18.80
CA TRP A 652 18.78 4.31 -19.76
C TRP A 652 17.60 5.04 -19.13
N LYS A 653 17.31 4.80 -17.82
CA LYS A 653 16.17 5.42 -17.13
C LYS A 653 16.28 6.94 -17.07
N ASP A 654 17.48 7.50 -17.14
CA ASP A 654 17.72 8.95 -17.13
C ASP A 654 17.04 9.66 -18.31
N ALA A 655 16.94 9.00 -19.46
CA ALA A 655 16.28 9.53 -20.64
C ALA A 655 14.74 9.44 -20.57
N TYR A 656 14.18 8.68 -19.61
CA TYR A 656 12.75 8.36 -19.52
C TYR A 656 12.16 8.66 -18.13
N ARG A 657 12.75 9.59 -17.37
CA ARG A 657 12.31 9.95 -16.00
C ARG A 657 10.97 10.70 -15.97
N ALA A 658 10.70 11.53 -16.98
CA ALA A 658 9.41 12.21 -17.09
C ALA A 658 8.38 11.29 -17.76
N PRO A 659 7.08 11.34 -17.39
CA PRO A 659 6.05 10.57 -18.08
C PRO A 659 6.11 10.82 -19.59
N GLY A 660 5.97 9.76 -20.38
CA GLY A 660 5.95 9.86 -21.83
C GLY A 660 4.79 10.74 -22.28
N SER A 661 5.08 11.74 -23.11
CA SER A 661 4.03 12.51 -23.79
C SER A 661 3.48 11.74 -24.99
N GLY A 662 2.21 11.92 -25.33
CA GLY A 662 1.61 11.36 -26.55
C GLY A 662 0.72 10.14 -26.31
N ARG A 663 0.31 9.46 -27.39
CA ARG A 663 -0.52 8.25 -27.32
C ARG A 663 0.38 7.03 -27.08
N PRO A 664 -0.11 5.95 -26.44
CA PRO A 664 0.68 4.74 -26.24
C PRO A 664 1.33 4.18 -27.52
N LEU A 665 0.63 4.24 -28.66
CA LEU A 665 1.15 3.79 -29.96
C LEU A 665 2.41 4.54 -30.40
N ASP A 666 2.60 5.79 -29.97
CA ASP A 666 3.78 6.58 -30.31
C ASP A 666 5.06 6.02 -29.61
N HIS A 667 4.89 5.14 -28.61
CA HIS A 667 5.95 4.47 -27.85
C HIS A 667 6.12 2.98 -28.22
N ALA A 668 5.52 2.53 -29.33
CA ALA A 668 5.53 1.12 -29.71
C ALA A 668 6.95 0.57 -29.92
N ASP A 669 7.86 1.34 -30.51
CA ASP A 669 9.26 0.93 -30.73
C ASP A 669 10.00 0.69 -29.40
N LEU A 670 9.74 1.52 -28.38
CA LEU A 670 10.31 1.34 -27.04
C LEU A 670 9.73 0.09 -26.37
N ALA A 671 8.42 -0.14 -26.50
CA ALA A 671 7.75 -1.34 -26.00
C ALA A 671 8.31 -2.62 -26.66
N ALA A 672 8.51 -2.60 -27.98
CA ALA A 672 9.15 -3.68 -28.72
C ALA A 672 10.56 -3.93 -28.23
N ARG A 673 11.30 -2.86 -27.90
CA ARG A 673 12.68 -3.00 -27.46
C ARG A 673 12.83 -3.61 -26.08
N ILE A 674 12.12 -3.09 -25.08
CA ILE A 674 12.18 -3.65 -23.72
C ILE A 674 11.68 -5.09 -23.69
N GLN A 675 10.71 -5.43 -24.54
CA GLN A 675 10.20 -6.79 -24.70
C GLN A 675 11.30 -7.72 -25.25
N ALA A 676 12.00 -7.34 -26.31
CA ALA A 676 13.11 -8.13 -26.87
C ALA A 676 14.26 -8.34 -25.87
N ASP A 677 14.65 -7.28 -25.14
CA ASP A 677 15.70 -7.37 -24.12
C ASP A 677 15.25 -8.24 -22.92
N LEU A 678 13.99 -8.15 -22.51
CA LEU A 678 13.44 -9.00 -21.45
C LEU A 678 13.48 -10.49 -21.84
N GLU A 679 13.06 -10.82 -23.05
CA GLU A 679 13.07 -12.20 -23.52
C GLU A 679 14.48 -12.80 -23.55
N GLU A 680 15.47 -12.05 -24.05
CA GLU A 680 16.87 -12.48 -24.06
C GLU A 680 17.39 -12.72 -22.64
N ALA A 681 17.09 -11.79 -21.73
CA ALA A 681 17.48 -11.89 -20.33
C ALA A 681 16.87 -13.10 -19.61
N LEU A 682 15.62 -13.41 -19.90
CA LEU A 682 14.90 -14.55 -19.32
C LEU A 682 15.38 -15.88 -19.90
N VAL A 683 15.50 -15.99 -21.23
CA VAL A 683 15.96 -17.24 -21.88
C VAL A 683 17.36 -17.62 -21.39
N ALA A 684 18.29 -16.66 -21.30
CA ALA A 684 19.64 -16.91 -20.77
C ALA A 684 19.60 -17.45 -19.33
N ARG A 685 18.73 -16.91 -18.47
CA ARG A 685 18.54 -17.36 -17.09
C ARG A 685 17.91 -18.73 -16.99
N MET A 686 16.94 -19.05 -17.85
CA MET A 686 16.32 -20.38 -17.88
C MET A 686 17.30 -21.45 -18.38
N ARG A 687 18.09 -21.16 -19.42
CA ARG A 687 19.20 -22.04 -19.85
C ARG A 687 20.18 -22.31 -18.71
N TYR A 688 20.57 -21.24 -18.01
CA TYR A 688 21.46 -21.37 -16.85
C TYR A 688 20.82 -22.22 -15.75
N ALA A 689 19.56 -21.98 -15.40
CA ALA A 689 18.82 -22.75 -14.41
C ALA A 689 18.79 -24.26 -14.74
N MET A 690 18.47 -24.62 -15.99
CA MET A 690 18.46 -26.00 -16.45
C MET A 690 19.86 -26.64 -16.40
N SER A 691 20.92 -25.87 -16.67
CA SER A 691 22.30 -26.37 -16.58
C SER A 691 22.75 -26.74 -15.16
N LEU A 692 22.10 -26.22 -14.12
CA LEU A 692 22.43 -26.50 -12.72
C LEU A 692 21.98 -27.88 -12.25
N VAL A 693 21.06 -28.54 -12.97
CA VAL A 693 20.57 -29.89 -12.65
C VAL A 693 20.62 -30.77 -13.91
N PRO A 694 21.82 -31.23 -14.31
CA PRO A 694 21.97 -32.09 -15.48
C PRO A 694 21.09 -33.35 -15.38
N GLY A 695 20.28 -33.60 -16.40
CA GLY A 695 19.39 -34.76 -16.48
C GLY A 695 17.94 -34.51 -16.03
N CYS A 696 17.64 -33.37 -15.42
CA CYS A 696 16.26 -32.95 -15.19
C CYS A 696 15.72 -32.21 -16.42
N GLY A 697 14.71 -32.78 -17.09
CA GLY A 697 14.09 -32.18 -18.28
C GLY A 697 12.91 -31.24 -17.99
N ASN A 698 12.45 -31.16 -16.74
CA ASN A 698 11.24 -30.43 -16.37
C ASN A 698 11.56 -29.05 -15.79
N LEU A 699 10.96 -28.00 -16.32
CA LEU A 699 11.05 -26.63 -15.82
C LEU A 699 9.68 -26.15 -15.31
N ALA A 700 9.57 -25.85 -14.03
CA ALA A 700 8.42 -25.13 -13.47
C ALA A 700 8.78 -23.65 -13.23
N TYR A 701 7.90 -22.73 -13.59
CA TYR A 701 8.19 -21.29 -13.61
C TYR A 701 7.07 -20.46 -12.95
N ALA A 702 7.45 -19.54 -12.05
CA ALA A 702 6.58 -18.57 -11.39
C ALA A 702 7.28 -17.22 -11.11
N GLY A 703 6.59 -16.32 -10.38
CA GLY A 703 6.96 -14.92 -10.18
C GLY A 703 6.25 -14.01 -11.20
N GLY A 704 6.09 -12.72 -10.88
CA GLY A 704 5.26 -11.81 -11.67
C GLY A 704 5.63 -11.74 -13.15
N ILE A 705 6.91 -11.96 -13.49
CA ILE A 705 7.42 -11.94 -14.87
C ILE A 705 7.03 -13.18 -15.67
N ALA A 706 6.70 -14.28 -15.01
CA ALA A 706 6.19 -15.47 -15.68
C ALA A 706 4.80 -15.26 -16.34
N LEU A 707 4.12 -14.14 -16.06
CA LEU A 707 2.92 -13.72 -16.82
C LEU A 707 3.25 -13.14 -18.21
N ASN A 708 4.52 -12.92 -18.55
CA ASN A 708 4.97 -12.52 -19.88
C ASN A 708 4.91 -13.72 -20.85
N SER A 709 3.73 -13.90 -21.44
CA SER A 709 3.43 -15.03 -22.32
C SER A 709 4.21 -15.03 -23.64
N VAL A 710 4.80 -13.89 -24.03
CA VAL A 710 5.67 -13.80 -25.21
C VAL A 710 7.02 -14.45 -24.90
N ALA A 711 7.63 -14.10 -23.77
CA ALA A 711 8.88 -14.71 -23.33
C ALA A 711 8.75 -16.22 -23.04
N ASN A 712 7.60 -16.64 -22.49
CA ASN A 712 7.37 -18.05 -22.17
C ASN A 712 7.44 -18.99 -23.38
N ASP A 713 7.02 -18.56 -24.57
CA ASP A 713 7.12 -19.42 -25.76
C ASP A 713 8.59 -19.61 -26.18
N ARG A 714 9.40 -18.55 -26.13
CA ARG A 714 10.84 -18.67 -26.35
C ARG A 714 11.49 -19.54 -25.29
N ILE A 715 11.16 -19.37 -24.00
CA ILE A 715 11.67 -20.21 -22.91
C ILE A 715 11.39 -21.68 -23.19
N ALA A 716 10.17 -22.05 -23.61
CA ALA A 716 9.81 -23.42 -23.93
C ALA A 716 10.74 -24.03 -25.00
N ARG A 717 11.05 -23.27 -26.06
CA ARG A 717 11.86 -23.75 -27.19
C ARG A 717 13.37 -23.68 -26.95
N GLU A 718 13.81 -22.73 -26.13
CA GLU A 718 15.20 -22.31 -26.07
C GLU A 718 15.90 -22.59 -24.74
N SER A 719 15.18 -22.87 -23.65
CA SER A 719 15.76 -23.10 -22.32
C SER A 719 16.54 -24.40 -22.19
N GLY A 720 16.27 -25.38 -23.05
CA GLY A 720 16.78 -26.75 -22.94
C GLY A 720 15.97 -27.65 -22.01
N ALA A 721 14.81 -27.18 -21.52
CA ALA A 721 13.82 -28.05 -20.89
C ALA A 721 13.06 -28.87 -21.94
N ASP A 722 12.73 -30.11 -21.60
CA ASP A 722 11.84 -30.97 -22.39
C ASP A 722 10.38 -30.55 -22.18
N HIS A 723 10.03 -30.13 -20.96
CA HIS A 723 8.68 -29.71 -20.58
C HIS A 723 8.70 -28.43 -19.76
N LEU A 724 7.86 -27.46 -20.15
CA LEU A 724 7.68 -26.20 -19.42
C LEU A 724 6.29 -26.15 -18.76
N PHE A 725 6.25 -25.91 -17.45
CA PHE A 725 5.05 -25.56 -16.73
C PHE A 725 5.14 -24.14 -16.18
N VAL A 726 4.20 -23.27 -16.57
CA VAL A 726 4.06 -21.94 -15.98
C VAL A 726 2.80 -21.90 -15.13
N PHE A 727 2.95 -21.50 -13.86
CA PHE A 727 1.84 -21.47 -12.92
C PHE A 727 0.79 -20.42 -13.33
N PRO A 728 -0.52 -20.73 -13.42
CA PRO A 728 -1.54 -19.80 -13.91
C PRO A 728 -1.69 -18.53 -13.06
N ALA A 729 -1.54 -18.65 -11.73
CA ALA A 729 -1.49 -17.53 -10.80
C ALA A 729 -0.04 -17.15 -10.45
N ALA A 730 0.86 -17.04 -11.43
CA ALA A 730 2.29 -16.82 -11.18
C ALA A 730 2.66 -15.49 -10.47
N SER A 731 1.77 -14.49 -10.47
CA SER A 731 2.00 -13.27 -9.67
C SER A 731 1.91 -13.54 -8.17
N ASP A 732 2.01 -12.50 -7.34
CA ASP A 732 1.89 -12.59 -5.89
C ASP A 732 0.54 -13.15 -5.41
N ALA A 733 -0.46 -13.26 -6.30
CA ALA A 733 -1.64 -14.05 -6.01
C ALA A 733 -1.29 -15.52 -5.69
N GLY A 734 -0.36 -16.13 -6.41
CA GLY A 734 -0.03 -17.55 -6.29
C GLY A 734 0.68 -17.96 -5.01
N VAL A 735 1.32 -17.03 -4.33
CA VAL A 735 2.10 -17.32 -3.11
C VAL A 735 1.22 -17.78 -1.95
N SER A 736 -0.10 -17.54 -1.96
CA SER A 736 -1.00 -18.12 -0.95
C SER A 736 -1.07 -19.64 -1.06
N LEU A 737 -1.16 -20.19 -2.29
CA LEU A 737 -1.02 -21.63 -2.52
C LEU A 737 0.38 -22.10 -2.12
N GLY A 738 1.40 -21.35 -2.53
CA GLY A 738 2.79 -21.63 -2.20
C GLY A 738 3.07 -21.73 -0.70
N ALA A 739 2.51 -20.81 0.08
CA ALA A 739 2.61 -20.80 1.53
C ALA A 739 1.89 -22.00 2.16
N ALA A 740 0.67 -22.31 1.71
CA ALA A 740 -0.05 -23.49 2.18
C ALA A 740 0.72 -24.79 1.86
N ALA A 741 1.30 -24.89 0.66
CA ALA A 741 2.13 -26.00 0.23
C ALA A 741 3.43 -26.14 1.04
N ALA A 742 4.12 -25.03 1.32
CA ALA A 742 5.30 -25.01 2.17
C ALA A 742 4.99 -25.43 3.62
N ALA A 743 3.86 -25.00 4.16
CA ALA A 743 3.38 -25.45 5.46
C ALA A 743 3.01 -26.94 5.46
N HIS A 744 2.38 -27.44 4.39
CA HIS A 744 2.14 -28.88 4.23
C HIS A 744 3.44 -29.67 4.23
N PHE A 745 4.44 -29.21 3.47
CA PHE A 745 5.78 -29.81 3.46
C PHE A 745 6.41 -29.80 4.86
N ARG A 746 6.34 -28.69 5.61
CA ARG A 746 6.83 -28.61 6.99
C ARG A 746 6.16 -29.63 7.92
N LEU A 747 4.86 -29.84 7.78
CA LEU A 747 4.09 -30.76 8.62
C LEU A 747 4.31 -32.24 8.27
N THR A 748 4.54 -32.55 7.00
CA THR A 748 4.53 -33.93 6.49
C THR A 748 5.91 -34.45 6.07
N GLY A 749 6.87 -33.56 5.87
CA GLY A 749 8.19 -33.86 5.30
C GLY A 749 8.15 -34.23 3.81
N SER A 750 7.02 -34.02 3.12
CA SER A 750 6.88 -34.39 1.72
C SER A 750 6.26 -33.28 0.88
N THR A 751 6.80 -33.12 -0.32
CA THR A 751 6.25 -32.27 -1.38
C THR A 751 5.16 -32.99 -2.18
N ARG A 752 4.81 -34.23 -1.79
CA ARG A 752 3.84 -35.09 -2.47
C ARG A 752 2.41 -34.61 -2.23
N ARG A 753 1.66 -34.52 -3.32
CA ARG A 753 0.19 -34.45 -3.34
C ARG A 753 -0.42 -35.76 -3.84
N GLU A 754 -1.68 -36.06 -3.47
CA GLU A 754 -2.45 -37.10 -4.15
C GLU A 754 -2.51 -36.76 -5.66
N ARG A 755 -2.22 -37.73 -6.53
CA ARG A 755 -2.10 -37.49 -7.97
C ARG A 755 -3.46 -37.20 -8.58
N GLY A 756 -3.58 -36.08 -9.27
CA GLY A 756 -4.69 -35.67 -10.12
C GLY A 756 -4.25 -34.49 -10.99
N GLU A 757 -4.98 -34.20 -12.06
CA GLU A 757 -4.77 -32.95 -12.82
C GLU A 757 -4.99 -31.77 -11.87
N PHE A 758 -4.01 -30.85 -11.78
CA PHE A 758 -4.19 -29.63 -11.02
C PHE A 758 -5.33 -28.83 -11.64
N ASN A 759 -6.41 -28.66 -10.88
CA ASN A 759 -7.54 -27.85 -11.31
C ASN A 759 -7.35 -26.42 -10.80
N ASP A 760 -7.26 -25.47 -11.72
CA ASP A 760 -7.12 -24.05 -11.41
C ASP A 760 -8.47 -23.34 -11.20
N TYR A 761 -9.62 -24.02 -11.39
CA TYR A 761 -10.97 -23.53 -11.08
C TYR A 761 -11.27 -23.54 -9.57
N LEU A 762 -10.41 -22.89 -8.79
CA LEU A 762 -10.40 -22.93 -7.32
C LEU A 762 -11.33 -21.91 -6.65
N GLY A 763 -12.02 -21.06 -7.39
CA GLY A 763 -13.05 -20.19 -6.82
C GLY A 763 -14.25 -20.98 -6.28
N HIS A 764 -15.14 -20.29 -5.60
CA HIS A 764 -16.38 -20.83 -5.06
C HIS A 764 -17.25 -21.43 -6.18
N PRO A 765 -17.61 -22.72 -6.09
CA PRO A 765 -18.48 -23.34 -7.08
C PRO A 765 -19.95 -22.98 -6.80
N TYR A 766 -20.48 -22.00 -7.54
CA TYR A 766 -21.89 -21.63 -7.45
C TYR A 766 -22.79 -22.72 -8.01
N THR A 767 -23.87 -23.00 -7.29
CA THR A 767 -24.88 -23.99 -7.66
C THR A 767 -25.94 -23.39 -8.59
N GLN A 768 -26.77 -24.25 -9.20
CA GLN A 768 -27.90 -23.78 -9.99
C GLN A 768 -28.90 -22.96 -9.16
N ASP A 769 -29.05 -23.27 -7.87
CA ASP A 769 -29.93 -22.52 -6.97
C ASP A 769 -29.43 -21.09 -6.74
N ASP A 770 -28.10 -20.90 -6.68
CA ASP A 770 -27.48 -19.57 -6.58
C ASP A 770 -27.71 -18.74 -7.85
N HIS A 771 -27.59 -19.39 -9.02
CA HIS A 771 -27.90 -18.75 -10.30
C HIS A 771 -29.36 -18.34 -10.38
N ASP A 772 -30.27 -19.26 -10.09
CA ASP A 772 -31.71 -19.01 -10.12
C ASP A 772 -32.10 -17.94 -9.08
N ALA A 773 -31.44 -17.89 -7.92
CA ALA A 773 -31.61 -16.82 -6.93
C ALA A 773 -31.19 -15.45 -7.47
N ALA A 774 -30.02 -15.36 -8.11
CA ALA A 774 -29.55 -14.11 -8.72
C ALA A 774 -30.47 -13.65 -9.86
N ILE A 775 -30.97 -14.58 -10.68
CA ILE A 775 -31.92 -14.31 -11.76
C ILE A 775 -33.24 -13.76 -11.19
N ARG A 776 -33.77 -14.32 -10.09
CA ARG A 776 -34.99 -13.80 -9.44
C ARG A 776 -34.86 -12.34 -8.99
N LEU A 777 -33.65 -11.89 -8.63
CA LEU A 777 -33.41 -10.51 -8.21
C LEU A 777 -33.53 -9.49 -9.36
N VAL A 778 -33.26 -9.90 -10.60
CA VAL A 778 -33.38 -9.01 -11.77
C VAL A 778 -34.77 -9.04 -12.40
N GLY A 779 -35.62 -9.99 -12.03
CA GLY A 779 -37.05 -10.03 -12.34
C GLY A 779 -37.35 -10.09 -13.84
N ASP A 780 -38.32 -9.30 -14.27
CA ASP A 780 -38.81 -9.19 -15.66
C ASP A 780 -37.80 -8.55 -16.64
N ARG A 781 -36.66 -8.07 -16.16
CA ARG A 781 -35.60 -7.51 -17.02
C ARG A 781 -34.89 -8.54 -17.87
N VAL A 782 -35.05 -9.82 -17.56
CA VAL A 782 -34.39 -10.90 -18.27
C VAL A 782 -35.37 -11.96 -18.73
N VAL A 783 -35.04 -12.56 -19.86
CA VAL A 783 -35.66 -13.79 -20.36
C VAL A 783 -34.69 -14.92 -20.08
N VAL A 784 -35.21 -16.03 -19.56
CA VAL A 784 -34.42 -17.17 -19.10
C VAL A 784 -34.87 -18.41 -19.86
N GLU A 785 -33.91 -19.10 -20.44
CA GLU A 785 -34.10 -20.33 -21.19
C GLU A 785 -33.21 -21.43 -20.60
N PRO A 786 -33.58 -22.72 -20.72
CA PRO A 786 -32.65 -23.81 -20.46
C PRO A 786 -31.42 -23.71 -21.36
N LEU A 787 -30.23 -23.98 -20.82
CA LEU A 787 -29.01 -23.97 -21.62
C LEU A 787 -29.04 -25.08 -22.69
N SER A 788 -28.74 -24.70 -23.92
CA SER A 788 -28.46 -25.61 -25.03
C SER A 788 -27.13 -25.21 -25.65
N ALA A 789 -26.15 -26.13 -25.65
CA ALA A 789 -24.83 -25.87 -26.24
C ALA A 789 -24.94 -25.58 -27.74
N GLN A 790 -25.87 -26.24 -28.44
CA GLN A 790 -26.18 -26.00 -29.85
C GLN A 790 -26.72 -24.58 -30.05
N ALA A 791 -27.68 -24.14 -29.23
CA ALA A 791 -28.23 -22.79 -29.34
C ALA A 791 -27.17 -21.70 -29.07
N VAL A 792 -26.25 -21.95 -28.13
CA VAL A 792 -25.12 -21.04 -27.88
C VAL A 792 -24.15 -21.03 -29.07
N ALA A 793 -23.83 -22.20 -29.63
CA ALA A 793 -22.97 -22.31 -30.81
C ALA A 793 -23.57 -21.57 -32.02
N ASP A 794 -24.87 -21.73 -32.27
CA ASP A 794 -25.58 -21.06 -33.36
C ASP A 794 -25.57 -19.54 -33.19
N ARG A 795 -25.76 -19.05 -31.97
CA ARG A 795 -25.67 -17.61 -31.63
C ARG A 795 -24.27 -17.05 -31.86
N ILE A 796 -23.24 -17.75 -31.39
CA ILE A 796 -21.85 -17.33 -31.60
C ILE A 796 -21.52 -17.31 -33.10
N ALA A 797 -21.92 -18.35 -33.84
CA ALA A 797 -21.72 -18.40 -35.29
C ALA A 797 -22.47 -17.28 -36.05
N ALA A 798 -23.56 -16.76 -35.48
CA ALA A 798 -24.27 -15.59 -35.96
C ALA A 798 -23.63 -14.24 -35.55
N GLY A 799 -22.47 -14.27 -34.89
CA GLY A 799 -21.71 -13.08 -34.48
C GLY A 799 -22.10 -12.51 -33.11
N GLU A 800 -22.90 -13.22 -32.32
CA GLU A 800 -23.24 -12.77 -30.98
C GLU A 800 -22.09 -12.98 -29.97
N VAL A 801 -22.00 -12.07 -29.00
CA VAL A 801 -21.01 -12.12 -27.90
C VAL A 801 -21.70 -12.58 -26.62
N ILE A 802 -21.22 -13.69 -26.07
CA ILE A 802 -21.88 -14.42 -24.97
C ILE A 802 -21.01 -14.37 -23.72
N GLY A 803 -21.59 -13.96 -22.60
CA GLY A 803 -20.97 -14.14 -21.28
C GLY A 803 -21.11 -15.59 -20.82
N TRP A 804 -20.10 -16.13 -20.17
CA TRP A 804 -20.03 -17.52 -19.76
C TRP A 804 -19.56 -17.63 -18.31
N PHE A 805 -20.48 -18.04 -17.43
CA PHE A 805 -20.26 -18.19 -16.00
C PHE A 805 -20.56 -19.64 -15.57
N GLN A 806 -19.52 -20.38 -15.17
CA GLN A 806 -19.61 -21.79 -14.78
C GLN A 806 -18.74 -22.08 -13.56
N GLY A 807 -19.22 -22.94 -12.65
CA GLY A 807 -18.43 -23.52 -11.56
C GLY A 807 -17.58 -22.54 -10.74
N GLY A 808 -16.49 -23.05 -10.17
CA GLY A 808 -15.47 -22.24 -9.48
C GLY A 808 -14.70 -21.37 -10.47
N SER A 809 -14.33 -20.15 -10.08
CA SER A 809 -13.54 -19.28 -10.94
C SER A 809 -12.08 -19.77 -11.06
N GLU A 810 -11.43 -19.47 -12.17
CA GLU A 810 -10.00 -19.67 -12.40
C GLU A 810 -9.14 -18.96 -11.33
N PHE A 811 -8.01 -19.51 -10.91
CA PHE A 811 -7.06 -18.82 -10.03
C PHE A 811 -5.93 -18.19 -10.84
N GLY A 812 -5.85 -16.85 -10.83
CA GLY A 812 -4.89 -16.07 -11.64
C GLY A 812 -5.58 -15.04 -12.53
N PRO A 813 -4.84 -14.27 -13.34
CA PRO A 813 -5.40 -13.11 -14.05
C PRO A 813 -6.14 -13.45 -15.36
N ARG A 814 -6.20 -14.72 -15.76
CA ARG A 814 -6.76 -15.14 -17.06
C ARG A 814 -8.12 -15.81 -16.85
N ALA A 815 -9.05 -15.54 -17.75
CA ALA A 815 -10.26 -16.35 -17.87
C ALA A 815 -9.99 -17.52 -18.80
N LEU A 816 -10.36 -18.70 -18.34
CA LEU A 816 -10.01 -19.99 -18.93
C LEU A 816 -11.27 -20.85 -19.14
N GLY A 817 -12.41 -20.20 -19.37
CA GLY A 817 -13.66 -20.85 -19.72
C GLY A 817 -14.70 -20.92 -18.58
N HIS A 818 -14.46 -20.30 -17.42
CA HIS A 818 -15.39 -20.27 -16.28
C HIS A 818 -15.91 -18.87 -15.96
N ARG A 819 -15.09 -17.84 -16.20
CA ARG A 819 -15.48 -16.41 -16.13
C ARG A 819 -15.10 -15.72 -17.44
N SER A 820 -15.72 -16.15 -18.53
CA SER A 820 -15.30 -15.79 -19.90
C SER A 820 -16.34 -14.98 -20.66
N VAL A 821 -15.88 -14.16 -21.59
CA VAL A 821 -16.67 -13.65 -22.72
C VAL A 821 -16.22 -14.42 -23.96
N LEU A 822 -17.17 -15.10 -24.60
CA LEU A 822 -16.96 -15.96 -25.76
C LEU A 822 -17.59 -15.35 -27.01
N ALA A 823 -16.89 -15.42 -28.14
CA ALA A 823 -17.37 -14.90 -29.42
C ALA A 823 -16.68 -15.57 -30.61
N ASP A 824 -17.18 -15.31 -31.83
CA ASP A 824 -16.62 -15.81 -33.08
C ASP A 824 -15.20 -15.26 -33.32
N ALA A 825 -14.25 -16.15 -33.62
CA ALA A 825 -12.84 -15.80 -33.84
C ALA A 825 -12.54 -15.25 -35.25
N ARG A 826 -13.49 -15.34 -36.20
CA ARG A 826 -13.19 -15.12 -37.62
C ARG A 826 -13.09 -13.64 -38.02
N SER A 827 -13.93 -12.79 -37.46
CA SER A 827 -14.10 -11.40 -37.94
C SER A 827 -13.37 -10.37 -37.09
N ARG A 828 -12.72 -9.41 -37.75
CA ARG A 828 -12.16 -8.23 -37.09
C ARG A 828 -13.24 -7.38 -36.40
N ASP A 829 -14.46 -7.36 -36.95
CA ASP A 829 -15.58 -6.64 -36.35
C ASP A 829 -15.92 -7.17 -34.95
N THR A 830 -15.74 -8.48 -34.70
CA THR A 830 -15.91 -9.07 -33.36
C THR A 830 -14.89 -8.48 -32.38
N TRP A 831 -13.65 -8.33 -32.83
CA TRP A 831 -12.59 -7.72 -32.02
C TRP A 831 -12.90 -6.25 -31.72
N ASP A 832 -13.37 -5.49 -32.72
CA ASP A 832 -13.75 -4.07 -32.55
C ASP A 832 -14.93 -3.93 -31.59
N PHE A 833 -15.97 -4.76 -31.77
CA PHE A 833 -17.16 -4.75 -30.92
C PHE A 833 -16.83 -5.06 -29.46
N ILE A 834 -16.04 -6.10 -29.18
CA ILE A 834 -15.67 -6.47 -27.82
C ILE A 834 -14.87 -5.33 -27.17
N ASN A 835 -13.87 -4.79 -27.85
CA ASN A 835 -13.03 -3.74 -27.28
C ASN A 835 -13.80 -2.43 -27.06
N ALA A 836 -14.70 -2.04 -27.96
CA ALA A 836 -15.45 -0.79 -27.89
C ALA A 836 -16.68 -0.85 -26.96
N HIS A 837 -17.43 -1.95 -26.97
CA HIS A 837 -18.77 -2.00 -26.38
C HIS A 837 -18.91 -2.93 -25.16
N ILE A 838 -17.95 -3.83 -24.95
CA ILE A 838 -17.93 -4.72 -23.78
C ILE A 838 -16.81 -4.31 -22.83
N LYS A 839 -15.62 -4.09 -23.38
CA LYS A 839 -14.41 -3.79 -22.60
C LYS A 839 -14.13 -2.31 -22.43
N PHE A 840 -14.61 -1.45 -23.31
CA PHE A 840 -14.38 0.02 -23.26
C PHE A 840 -12.88 0.41 -23.19
N ARG A 841 -12.02 -0.31 -23.93
CA ARG A 841 -10.55 -0.20 -23.84
C ARG A 841 -9.89 0.13 -25.19
N GLU A 842 -8.57 0.31 -25.15
CA GLU A 842 -7.75 0.83 -26.24
C GLU A 842 -7.75 -0.06 -27.50
N ASP A 843 -7.50 0.53 -28.67
CA ASP A 843 -7.61 -0.04 -30.02
C ASP A 843 -6.42 -0.93 -30.46
N PHE A 844 -5.52 -1.27 -29.54
CA PHE A 844 -4.41 -2.19 -29.79
C PHE A 844 -4.45 -3.46 -28.93
N ARG A 845 -5.41 -3.60 -28.00
CA ARG A 845 -5.45 -4.72 -27.04
C ARG A 845 -5.85 -6.04 -27.71
N PRO A 846 -5.01 -7.09 -27.67
CA PRO A 846 -5.36 -8.36 -28.29
C PRO A 846 -6.48 -9.10 -27.55
N LEU A 847 -7.12 -10.01 -28.28
CA LEU A 847 -8.01 -11.05 -27.75
C LEU A 847 -7.33 -12.41 -27.93
N ALA A 848 -7.66 -13.37 -27.08
CA ALA A 848 -7.00 -14.67 -27.05
C ALA A 848 -7.90 -15.75 -27.68
N PRO A 849 -7.37 -16.69 -28.46
CA PRO A 849 -8.12 -17.86 -28.90
C PRO A 849 -8.23 -18.92 -27.81
N ILE A 850 -9.35 -19.64 -27.81
CA ILE A 850 -9.55 -20.92 -27.12
C ILE A 850 -9.90 -22.00 -28.15
N VAL A 851 -9.26 -23.17 -28.06
CA VAL A 851 -9.28 -24.24 -29.08
C VAL A 851 -9.19 -25.63 -28.43
N PRO A 852 -9.79 -26.70 -28.98
CA PRO A 852 -9.58 -28.05 -28.47
C PRO A 852 -8.13 -28.48 -28.63
N GLU A 853 -7.59 -29.14 -27.61
CA GLU A 853 -6.18 -29.55 -27.56
C GLU A 853 -5.80 -30.41 -28.77
N GLU A 854 -6.66 -31.35 -29.16
CA GLU A 854 -6.40 -32.31 -30.23
C GLU A 854 -6.29 -31.71 -31.64
N VAL A 855 -6.74 -30.46 -31.85
CA VAL A 855 -6.67 -29.74 -33.14
C VAL A 855 -5.84 -28.46 -33.08
N ALA A 856 -5.33 -28.07 -31.90
CA ALA A 856 -4.65 -26.79 -31.70
C ALA A 856 -3.45 -26.58 -32.65
N ALA A 857 -2.64 -27.63 -32.84
CA ALA A 857 -1.45 -27.61 -33.70
C ALA A 857 -1.78 -27.43 -35.20
N GLU A 858 -3.04 -27.61 -35.60
CA GLU A 858 -3.48 -27.30 -36.96
C GLU A 858 -3.47 -25.78 -37.19
N TYR A 859 -3.94 -25.00 -36.21
CA TYR A 859 -4.14 -23.56 -36.36
C TYR A 859 -2.96 -22.72 -35.85
N PHE A 860 -2.24 -23.23 -34.85
CA PHE A 860 -1.16 -22.52 -34.17
C PHE A 860 0.14 -23.33 -34.23
N ASP A 861 1.28 -22.63 -34.27
CA ASP A 861 2.60 -23.26 -34.22
C ASP A 861 2.95 -23.64 -32.77
N LEU A 862 2.25 -24.68 -32.29
CA LEU A 862 2.27 -25.13 -30.92
C LEU A 862 2.67 -26.62 -30.89
N ASP A 863 3.68 -26.93 -30.08
CA ASP A 863 4.28 -28.25 -29.87
C ASP A 863 3.70 -29.01 -28.67
N GLU A 864 3.24 -28.28 -27.65
CA GLU A 864 2.63 -28.83 -26.43
C GLU A 864 1.37 -28.04 -26.03
N PRO A 865 0.42 -28.63 -25.28
CA PRO A 865 -0.75 -27.92 -24.79
C PRO A 865 -0.42 -26.61 -24.06
N SER A 866 -1.27 -25.59 -24.24
CA SER A 866 -1.18 -24.29 -23.57
C SER A 866 -2.49 -24.01 -22.83
N PRO A 867 -2.77 -24.69 -21.70
CA PRO A 867 -4.08 -24.61 -21.03
C PRO A 867 -4.38 -23.26 -20.35
N HIS A 868 -3.36 -22.42 -20.09
CA HIS A 868 -3.49 -21.25 -19.22
C HIS A 868 -3.35 -19.88 -19.92
N MET A 869 -3.35 -19.83 -21.27
CA MET A 869 -3.08 -18.59 -22.03
C MET A 869 -1.73 -17.93 -21.68
N LEU A 870 -0.72 -18.74 -21.42
CA LEU A 870 0.63 -18.31 -21.02
C LEU A 870 1.69 -18.52 -22.11
N ARG A 871 1.30 -18.91 -23.33
CA ARG A 871 2.16 -18.95 -24.52
C ARG A 871 1.57 -18.11 -25.64
N VAL A 872 2.40 -17.25 -26.25
CA VAL A 872 2.09 -16.52 -27.48
C VAL A 872 2.85 -17.19 -28.61
N VAL A 873 2.13 -17.75 -29.57
CA VAL A 873 2.68 -18.55 -30.67
C VAL A 873 2.25 -17.99 -32.02
N PRO A 874 3.01 -18.22 -33.10
CA PRO A 874 2.56 -17.91 -34.45
C PRO A 874 1.23 -18.59 -34.79
N VAL A 875 0.30 -17.84 -35.37
CA VAL A 875 -0.84 -18.40 -36.10
C VAL A 875 -0.32 -18.89 -37.45
N ARG A 876 -0.69 -20.11 -37.85
CA ARG A 876 -0.27 -20.64 -39.16
C ARG A 876 -0.77 -19.72 -40.27
N GLU A 877 0.11 -19.43 -41.22
CA GLU A 877 -0.08 -18.38 -42.23
C GLU A 877 -1.45 -18.44 -42.93
N LYS A 878 -1.88 -19.64 -43.36
CA LYS A 878 -3.17 -19.87 -44.03
C LYS A 878 -4.42 -19.51 -43.20
N TYR A 879 -4.30 -19.36 -41.88
CA TYR A 879 -5.43 -19.09 -40.98
C TYR A 879 -5.43 -17.68 -40.41
N ARG A 880 -4.37 -16.87 -40.63
CA ARG A 880 -4.25 -15.52 -40.06
C ARG A 880 -5.43 -14.62 -40.45
N GLU A 881 -5.84 -14.65 -41.72
CA GLU A 881 -7.00 -13.89 -42.20
C GLU A 881 -8.32 -14.49 -41.73
N SER A 882 -8.42 -15.83 -41.67
CA SER A 882 -9.65 -16.52 -41.25
C SER A 882 -9.90 -16.46 -39.74
N LEU A 883 -8.90 -16.14 -38.93
CA LEU A 883 -8.97 -16.00 -37.47
C LEU A 883 -8.60 -14.57 -37.04
N ALA A 884 -9.09 -13.57 -37.77
CA ALA A 884 -8.67 -12.18 -37.63
C ALA A 884 -9.01 -11.56 -36.25
N ALA A 885 -10.00 -12.09 -35.51
CA ALA A 885 -10.36 -11.55 -34.20
C ALA A 885 -9.32 -11.88 -33.11
N VAL A 886 -8.55 -12.95 -33.30
CA VAL A 886 -7.62 -13.51 -32.31
C VAL A 886 -6.16 -13.45 -32.77
N THR A 887 -5.94 -13.08 -34.03
CA THR A 887 -4.60 -12.90 -34.61
C THR A 887 -4.09 -11.49 -34.30
N HIS A 888 -2.92 -11.40 -33.69
CA HIS A 888 -2.21 -10.16 -33.41
C HIS A 888 -1.64 -9.55 -34.71
N VAL A 889 -1.22 -8.28 -34.65
CA VAL A 889 -0.68 -7.56 -35.82
C VAL A 889 0.60 -8.17 -36.40
N ASP A 890 1.35 -8.93 -35.59
CA ASP A 890 2.56 -9.66 -36.00
C ASP A 890 2.27 -11.11 -36.45
N GLY A 891 0.99 -11.50 -36.52
CA GLY A 891 0.58 -12.85 -36.93
C GLY A 891 0.67 -13.90 -35.81
N THR A 892 0.84 -13.49 -34.55
CA THR A 892 0.82 -14.38 -33.37
C THR A 892 -0.54 -14.41 -32.66
N ALA A 893 -0.74 -15.33 -31.74
CA ALA A 893 -1.90 -15.37 -30.86
C ALA A 893 -1.56 -15.99 -29.50
N ARG A 894 -2.27 -15.58 -28.44
CA ARG A 894 -2.09 -16.09 -27.08
C ARG A 894 -3.04 -17.22 -26.75
N VAL A 895 -2.62 -18.46 -26.95
CA VAL A 895 -3.53 -19.61 -27.10
C VAL A 895 -3.92 -20.25 -25.77
N GLN A 896 -5.22 -20.57 -25.63
CA GLN A 896 -5.73 -21.54 -24.67
C GLN A 896 -6.09 -22.86 -25.36
N THR A 897 -5.48 -23.96 -24.97
CA THR A 897 -5.94 -25.31 -25.33
C THR A 897 -6.89 -25.86 -24.28
N VAL A 898 -7.89 -26.63 -24.70
CA VAL A 898 -8.86 -27.26 -23.80
C VAL A 898 -8.99 -28.74 -24.14
N SER A 899 -8.73 -29.60 -23.16
CA SER A 899 -9.04 -31.03 -23.27
C SER A 899 -10.48 -31.30 -22.83
N ARG A 900 -11.05 -32.41 -23.31
CA ARG A 900 -12.37 -32.87 -22.86
C ARG A 900 -12.42 -33.18 -21.36
N ALA A 901 -11.30 -33.65 -20.80
CA ALA A 901 -11.18 -33.98 -19.38
C ALA A 901 -11.20 -32.71 -18.52
N ALA A 902 -10.46 -31.67 -18.93
CA ALA A 902 -10.33 -30.43 -18.20
C ALA A 902 -11.63 -29.60 -18.19
N ASN A 903 -12.28 -29.44 -19.35
CA ASN A 903 -13.51 -28.66 -19.45
C ASN A 903 -14.45 -29.21 -20.53
N PRO A 904 -15.31 -30.20 -20.20
CA PRO A 904 -16.15 -30.88 -21.19
C PRO A 904 -17.19 -29.97 -21.85
N ARG A 905 -17.72 -28.96 -21.14
CA ARG A 905 -18.74 -28.04 -21.67
C ARG A 905 -18.16 -27.11 -22.73
N ILE A 906 -16.98 -26.53 -22.45
CA ILE A 906 -16.28 -25.68 -23.41
C ILE A 906 -15.77 -26.52 -24.59
N HIS A 907 -15.24 -27.71 -24.32
CA HIS A 907 -14.79 -28.64 -25.36
C HIS A 907 -15.93 -28.99 -26.34
N GLU A 908 -17.12 -29.34 -25.82
CA GLU A 908 -18.31 -29.56 -26.65
C GLU A 908 -18.70 -28.32 -27.44
N LEU A 909 -18.76 -27.14 -26.80
CA LEU A 909 -19.11 -25.89 -27.46
C LEU A 909 -18.15 -25.56 -28.62
N LEU A 910 -16.84 -25.79 -28.45
CA LEU A 910 -15.85 -25.54 -29.49
C LEU A 910 -16.07 -26.41 -30.73
N HIS A 911 -16.34 -27.71 -30.52
CA HIS A 911 -16.65 -28.62 -31.62
C HIS A 911 -17.96 -28.22 -32.32
N LEU A 912 -19.00 -27.91 -31.55
CA LEU A 912 -20.27 -27.44 -32.12
C LEU A 912 -20.08 -26.17 -32.93
N VAL A 913 -19.32 -25.18 -32.44
CA VAL A 913 -18.99 -23.98 -33.22
C VAL A 913 -18.22 -24.35 -34.48
N GLY A 914 -17.24 -25.25 -34.39
CA GLY A 914 -16.49 -25.75 -35.54
C GLY A 914 -17.37 -26.34 -36.64
N GLU A 915 -18.43 -27.06 -36.27
CA GLU A 915 -19.44 -27.57 -37.23
C GLU A 915 -20.18 -26.44 -37.98
N ARG A 916 -20.43 -25.28 -37.33
CA ARG A 916 -21.13 -24.14 -37.95
C ARG A 916 -20.21 -23.24 -38.75
N THR A 917 -18.98 -23.03 -38.27
CA THR A 917 -18.09 -21.98 -38.77
C THR A 917 -16.95 -22.51 -39.63
N GLY A 918 -16.65 -23.81 -39.54
CA GLY A 918 -15.44 -24.44 -40.09
C GLY A 918 -14.21 -24.33 -39.18
N PHE A 919 -14.31 -23.64 -38.04
CA PHE A 919 -13.19 -23.39 -37.13
C PHE A 919 -13.62 -23.67 -35.68
N PRO A 920 -13.07 -24.70 -35.01
CA PRO A 920 -13.32 -24.96 -33.59
C PRO A 920 -12.48 -24.01 -32.73
N VAL A 921 -12.53 -22.72 -33.03
CA VAL A 921 -11.76 -21.66 -32.36
C VAL A 921 -12.71 -20.54 -31.98
N LEU A 922 -12.66 -20.12 -30.72
CA LEU A 922 -13.43 -18.99 -30.21
C LEU A 922 -12.49 -17.89 -29.69
N VAL A 923 -12.98 -16.66 -29.67
CA VAL A 923 -12.45 -15.64 -28.78
C VAL A 923 -12.75 -16.07 -27.34
N ASN A 924 -11.76 -15.99 -26.47
CA ASN A 924 -11.94 -16.00 -25.02
C ASN A 924 -11.24 -14.78 -24.41
N THR A 925 -12.00 -13.99 -23.64
CA THR A 925 -11.47 -12.89 -22.84
C THR A 925 -12.18 -12.85 -21.48
N SER A 926 -11.62 -12.14 -20.51
CA SER A 926 -12.14 -12.12 -19.14
C SER A 926 -13.59 -11.64 -19.05
N LEU A 927 -14.34 -12.08 -18.05
CA LEU A 927 -15.68 -11.55 -17.78
C LEU A 927 -15.59 -10.38 -16.80
N ASN A 928 -15.38 -9.18 -17.34
CA ASN A 928 -15.31 -7.90 -16.62
C ASN A 928 -15.36 -6.71 -17.60
N ARG A 929 -15.60 -5.50 -17.06
CA ARG A 929 -15.44 -4.22 -17.77
C ARG A 929 -14.04 -3.63 -17.53
N ARG A 930 -13.71 -2.52 -18.21
CA ARG A 930 -12.47 -1.77 -17.94
C ARG A 930 -12.46 -1.23 -16.50
N GLY A 931 -11.31 -1.37 -15.85
CA GLY A 931 -11.09 -0.92 -14.47
C GLY A 931 -11.70 -1.84 -13.40
N GLU A 932 -12.45 -2.87 -13.78
CA GLU A 932 -13.04 -3.83 -12.83
C GLU A 932 -12.22 -5.12 -12.76
N PRO A 933 -12.09 -5.77 -11.59
CA PRO A 933 -11.56 -7.13 -11.47
C PRO A 933 -12.44 -8.16 -12.21
N MET A 934 -11.93 -9.37 -12.43
CA MET A 934 -12.74 -10.46 -13.00
C MET A 934 -13.94 -10.77 -12.11
N ILE A 935 -15.11 -10.98 -12.71
CA ILE A 935 -16.36 -11.25 -12.00
C ILE A 935 -16.27 -12.54 -11.19
N GLU A 936 -16.78 -12.49 -9.96
CA GLU A 936 -16.76 -13.60 -9.02
C GLU A 936 -18.15 -14.22 -8.84
N THR A 937 -19.21 -13.41 -8.72
CA THR A 937 -20.56 -13.87 -8.34
C THR A 937 -21.58 -13.86 -9.49
N PRO A 938 -22.64 -14.68 -9.45
CA PRO A 938 -23.71 -14.66 -10.45
C PRO A 938 -24.41 -13.30 -10.58
N GLY A 939 -24.60 -12.59 -9.45
CA GLY A 939 -25.18 -11.25 -9.46
C GLY A 939 -24.33 -10.22 -10.21
N GLN A 940 -23.00 -10.30 -10.07
CA GLN A 940 -22.08 -9.47 -10.85
C GLN A 940 -22.15 -9.83 -12.35
N ALA A 941 -22.28 -11.11 -12.71
CA ALA A 941 -22.46 -11.52 -14.10
C ALA A 941 -23.74 -10.93 -14.71
N LEU A 942 -24.86 -10.94 -13.98
CA LEU A 942 -26.10 -10.31 -14.41
C LEU A 942 -25.98 -8.77 -14.52
N ASP A 943 -25.26 -8.12 -13.60
CA ASP A 943 -24.94 -6.69 -13.73
C ASP A 943 -24.16 -6.41 -15.03
N MET A 944 -23.19 -7.26 -15.37
CA MET A 944 -22.47 -7.15 -16.65
C MET A 944 -23.39 -7.35 -17.84
N LEU A 945 -24.29 -8.33 -17.81
CA LEU A 945 -25.29 -8.51 -18.87
C LEU A 945 -26.14 -7.25 -19.01
N LEU A 946 -26.72 -6.71 -17.93
CA LEU A 946 -27.64 -5.57 -18.01
C LEU A 946 -26.94 -4.23 -18.32
N GLY A 947 -25.66 -4.09 -17.98
CA GLY A 947 -24.87 -2.86 -18.15
C GLY A 947 -23.99 -2.80 -19.40
N THR A 948 -23.99 -3.83 -20.26
CA THR A 948 -23.17 -3.88 -21.48
C THR A 948 -23.98 -4.33 -22.69
N ARG A 949 -23.33 -4.43 -23.86
CA ARG A 949 -23.94 -4.98 -25.08
C ARG A 949 -23.77 -6.49 -25.24
N LEU A 950 -23.51 -7.25 -24.17
CA LEU A 950 -23.52 -8.72 -24.23
C LEU A 950 -24.88 -9.21 -24.74
N SER A 951 -24.91 -10.17 -25.66
CA SER A 951 -26.17 -10.68 -26.22
C SER A 951 -26.91 -11.60 -25.25
N ALA A 952 -26.15 -12.41 -24.50
CA ALA A 952 -26.66 -13.29 -23.46
C ALA A 952 -25.58 -13.59 -22.42
N MET A 953 -26.00 -14.19 -21.30
CA MET A 953 -25.15 -14.72 -20.24
C MET A 953 -25.56 -16.17 -19.98
N VAL A 954 -24.61 -17.08 -20.02
CA VAL A 954 -24.78 -18.44 -19.51
C VAL A 954 -24.47 -18.45 -18.01
N LEU A 955 -25.44 -18.87 -17.18
CA LEU A 955 -25.30 -19.05 -15.74
C LEU A 955 -25.69 -20.47 -15.36
N GLY A 956 -24.69 -21.33 -15.13
CA GLY A 956 -24.91 -22.75 -14.89
C GLY A 956 -25.66 -23.38 -16.08
N ASP A 957 -26.86 -23.87 -15.86
CA ASP A 957 -27.72 -24.52 -16.84
C ASP A 957 -28.80 -23.59 -17.43
N ARG A 958 -28.60 -22.26 -17.34
CA ARG A 958 -29.48 -21.24 -17.91
C ARG A 958 -28.77 -20.40 -18.96
N LEU A 959 -29.50 -20.08 -20.03
CA LEU A 959 -29.19 -18.99 -20.94
C LEU A 959 -30.07 -17.79 -20.57
N VAL A 960 -29.45 -16.68 -20.20
CA VAL A 960 -30.13 -15.47 -19.74
C VAL A 960 -29.91 -14.33 -20.73
N ARG A 961 -30.99 -13.67 -21.16
CA ARG A 961 -30.98 -12.56 -22.11
C ARG A 961 -31.68 -11.35 -21.53
N ARG A 962 -31.36 -10.15 -22.01
CA ARG A 962 -32.19 -8.96 -21.74
C ARG A 962 -33.59 -9.16 -22.34
N ALA A 963 -34.61 -8.76 -21.61
CA ALA A 963 -35.97 -8.75 -22.12
C ALA A 963 -36.11 -7.69 -23.23
N PRO A 964 -36.90 -7.94 -24.30
CA PRO A 964 -37.07 -7.01 -25.42
C PRO A 964 -37.50 -5.59 -24.99
N GLU A 965 -38.35 -5.48 -23.98
CA GLU A 965 -38.81 -4.23 -23.36
C GLU A 965 -37.71 -3.47 -22.60
N HIS A 966 -36.55 -4.11 -22.37
CA HIS A 966 -35.39 -3.58 -21.66
C HIS A 966 -34.11 -3.66 -22.51
N GLU A 967 -34.24 -3.44 -23.82
CA GLU A 967 -33.15 -3.62 -24.79
C GLU A 967 -31.97 -2.64 -24.59
N ALA A 968 -32.25 -1.43 -24.09
CA ALA A 968 -31.23 -0.42 -23.80
C ALA A 968 -30.41 -0.80 -22.55
N PRO A 969 -29.06 -0.81 -22.61
CA PRO A 969 -28.23 -1.03 -21.43
C PRO A 969 -28.52 -0.01 -20.33
N LEU A 970 -28.53 -0.46 -19.08
CA LEU A 970 -28.72 0.44 -17.94
C LEU A 970 -27.56 1.45 -17.87
N SER A 971 -27.86 2.75 -17.92
CA SER A 971 -26.83 3.79 -17.88
C SER A 971 -26.22 3.92 -16.47
N LEU A 972 -24.89 4.08 -16.40
CA LEU A 972 -24.10 4.25 -15.17
C LEU A 972 -24.52 5.44 -14.28
N ARG A 973 -25.35 6.37 -14.78
CA ARG A 973 -25.89 7.50 -13.99
C ARG A 973 -26.90 7.09 -12.91
N SER A 974 -27.17 5.80 -12.79
CA SER A 974 -28.19 5.23 -11.92
C SER A 974 -27.57 4.49 -10.74
N ARG A 975 -26.49 5.00 -10.13
CA ARG A 975 -26.02 4.54 -8.82
C ARG A 975 -26.27 5.61 -7.77
N ILE A 976 -26.87 5.22 -6.65
CA ILE A 976 -26.91 6.07 -5.45
C ILE A 976 -25.79 5.60 -4.54
N VAL A 977 -24.89 6.51 -4.23
CA VAL A 977 -23.83 6.31 -3.24
C VAL A 977 -24.38 6.78 -1.90
N LEU A 978 -24.77 5.85 -1.03
CA LEU A 978 -25.15 6.17 0.35
C LEU A 978 -23.86 6.25 1.18
N ALA A 979 -23.57 7.38 1.83
CA ALA A 979 -22.34 7.54 2.61
C ALA A 979 -22.14 6.40 3.66
N PRO A 980 -20.89 6.03 4.02
CA PRO A 980 -20.65 5.14 5.14
C PRO A 980 -21.25 5.73 6.42
N GLY A 981 -21.79 4.86 7.28
CA GLY A 981 -22.48 5.27 8.50
C GLY A 981 -23.95 5.65 8.30
N VAL A 982 -24.49 5.58 7.08
CA VAL A 982 -25.94 5.62 6.87
C VAL A 982 -26.59 4.45 7.60
N ARG A 983 -27.27 4.75 8.70
CA ARG A 983 -28.11 3.80 9.42
C ARG A 983 -29.55 4.01 8.98
N LEU A 984 -30.17 2.91 8.57
CA LEU A 984 -31.60 2.83 8.28
C LEU A 984 -32.27 2.19 9.48
N TRP A 985 -33.19 2.89 10.13
CA TRP A 985 -34.03 2.27 11.15
C TRP A 985 -35.44 2.83 11.11
N TRP A 986 -36.34 2.04 11.69
CA TRP A 986 -37.74 2.40 11.82
C TRP A 986 -37.99 2.97 13.21
N GLU A 987 -38.74 4.07 13.24
CA GLU A 987 -39.30 4.62 14.46
C GLU A 987 -40.83 4.42 14.38
N GLN A 988 -41.42 3.82 15.41
CA GLN A 988 -42.86 3.59 15.46
C GLN A 988 -43.44 4.47 16.58
N ASP A 989 -44.25 5.45 16.19
CA ASP A 989 -44.98 6.33 17.09
C ASP A 989 -46.50 6.06 17.00
N ALA A 990 -47.29 6.78 17.79
CA ALA A 990 -48.75 6.65 17.82
C ALA A 990 -49.43 7.07 16.49
N GLU A 991 -48.69 7.74 15.59
CA GLU A 991 -49.15 8.20 14.28
C GLU A 991 -48.70 7.28 13.14
N GLY A 992 -47.84 6.29 13.41
CA GLY A 992 -47.46 5.23 12.49
C GLY A 992 -45.99 4.89 12.51
N SER A 993 -45.59 4.02 11.59
CA SER A 993 -44.19 3.66 11.39
C SER A 993 -43.57 4.67 10.40
N ARG A 994 -42.41 5.24 10.73
CA ARG A 994 -41.61 6.11 9.84
C ARG A 994 -40.19 5.57 9.67
N LEU A 995 -39.73 5.49 8.42
CA LEU A 995 -38.33 5.19 8.10
C LEU A 995 -37.49 6.45 8.35
N ARG A 996 -36.45 6.36 9.19
CA ARG A 996 -35.46 7.44 9.38
C ARG A 996 -34.09 7.02 8.82
N ILE A 997 -33.41 8.01 8.26
CA ILE A 997 -32.06 7.91 7.73
C ILE A 997 -31.18 8.88 8.52
N THR A 998 -30.10 8.42 9.14
CA THR A 998 -29.06 9.33 9.65
C THR A 998 -27.67 8.84 9.31
N GLY A 999 -26.72 9.78 9.23
CA GLY A 999 -25.29 9.54 9.02
C GLY A 999 -24.82 9.85 7.60
N GLY A 1000 -23.66 10.51 7.51
CA GLY A 1000 -22.98 10.86 6.27
C GLY A 1000 -21.78 11.77 6.54
N ALA A 1001 -20.65 11.18 6.89
CA ALA A 1001 -19.40 11.94 7.13
C ALA A 1001 -18.11 11.13 6.88
N GLU A 1002 -18.12 10.01 6.16
CA GLU A 1002 -16.89 9.29 5.79
C GLU A 1002 -16.77 9.04 4.27
N PRO A 1003 -15.56 8.92 3.70
CA PRO A 1003 -15.36 8.49 2.32
C PRO A 1003 -15.60 6.98 2.15
N GLY A 1004 -16.36 6.54 1.13
CA GLY A 1004 -16.46 5.12 0.72
C GLY A 1004 -17.85 4.47 0.79
N GLY A 1005 -18.91 5.21 0.47
CA GLY A 1005 -20.32 4.80 0.65
C GLY A 1005 -20.76 3.47 -0.01
N LEU A 1006 -21.94 2.99 0.40
CA LEU A 1006 -22.67 1.88 -0.22
C LEU A 1006 -23.19 2.31 -1.60
N GLU A 1007 -22.64 1.73 -2.67
CA GLU A 1007 -23.19 1.89 -4.02
C GLU A 1007 -24.36 0.93 -4.23
N LEU A 1008 -25.57 1.46 -4.33
CA LEU A 1008 -26.73 0.69 -4.75
C LEU A 1008 -27.05 1.02 -6.22
N PRO A 1009 -27.28 0.00 -7.07
CA PRO A 1009 -27.96 0.21 -8.34
C PRO A 1009 -29.33 0.87 -8.10
N MET A 1010 -29.71 1.85 -8.92
CA MET A 1010 -30.96 2.61 -8.79
C MET A 1010 -32.18 1.70 -8.77
N TRP A 1011 -32.10 0.53 -9.39
CA TRP A 1011 -33.19 -0.44 -9.33
C TRP A 1011 -33.38 -1.05 -7.93
N ALA A 1012 -32.29 -1.31 -7.21
CA ALA A 1012 -32.33 -1.82 -5.84
C ALA A 1012 -32.83 -0.71 -4.90
N PHE A 1013 -32.38 0.53 -5.11
CA PHE A 1013 -32.90 1.69 -4.40
C PHE A 1013 -34.38 1.96 -4.69
N THR A 1014 -34.81 1.90 -5.95
CA THR A 1014 -36.21 2.12 -6.36
C THR A 1014 -37.13 1.06 -5.78
N ALA A 1015 -36.69 -0.20 -5.72
CA ALA A 1015 -37.43 -1.28 -5.07
C ALA A 1015 -37.55 -1.06 -3.55
N LEU A 1016 -36.52 -0.53 -2.90
CA LEU A 1016 -36.51 -0.18 -1.48
C LEU A 1016 -37.33 1.10 -1.18
N SER A 1017 -37.33 2.09 -2.07
CA SER A 1017 -37.98 3.40 -1.88
C SER A 1017 -39.47 3.42 -2.23
N GLN A 1018 -39.97 2.43 -2.97
CA GLN A 1018 -41.40 2.26 -3.27
C GLN A 1018 -42.15 1.42 -2.22
N ALA A 1019 -41.48 1.01 -1.14
CA ALA A 1019 -42.10 0.36 0.00
C ALA A 1019 -42.94 1.38 0.80
N GLY A 1020 -44.26 1.39 0.57
CA GLY A 1020 -45.20 2.16 1.37
C GLY A 1020 -45.29 1.64 2.81
N PRO A 1021 -45.71 2.47 3.78
CA PRO A 1021 -45.80 2.07 5.18
C PRO A 1021 -46.77 0.89 5.37
N GLY A 1022 -46.35 -0.12 6.15
CA GLY A 1022 -47.21 -1.20 6.63
C GLY A 1022 -47.32 -2.44 5.73
N ARG A 1023 -46.56 -2.57 4.64
CA ARG A 1023 -46.49 -3.83 3.87
C ARG A 1023 -45.23 -4.63 4.21
N PRO A 1024 -45.36 -5.89 4.68
CA PRO A 1024 -44.20 -6.75 4.90
C PRO A 1024 -43.49 -7.07 3.57
N LEU A 1025 -42.15 -7.18 3.60
CA LEU A 1025 -41.31 -7.43 2.43
C LEU A 1025 -41.76 -8.69 1.64
N GLY A 1026 -42.31 -9.68 2.34
CA GLY A 1026 -42.90 -10.90 1.75
C GLY A 1026 -44.11 -10.66 0.84
N ALA A 1027 -44.76 -9.50 0.91
CA ALA A 1027 -45.81 -9.10 -0.03
C ALA A 1027 -45.26 -8.55 -1.36
N TYR A 1028 -43.98 -8.14 -1.39
CA TYR A 1028 -43.28 -7.64 -2.58
C TYR A 1028 -42.39 -8.69 -3.25
N LEU A 1029 -42.06 -9.77 -2.53
CA LEU A 1029 -41.39 -10.97 -3.06
C LEU A 1029 -42.25 -12.24 -2.86
N PRO A 1030 -43.51 -12.25 -3.34
CA PRO A 1030 -44.51 -13.27 -2.99
C PRO A 1030 -44.18 -14.69 -3.46
N HIS A 1031 -43.16 -14.87 -4.30
CA HIS A 1031 -42.79 -16.17 -4.86
C HIS A 1031 -41.42 -16.69 -4.39
N CYS A 1032 -40.64 -15.89 -3.65
CA CYS A 1032 -39.32 -16.29 -3.17
C CYS A 1032 -39.34 -16.98 -1.80
N LEU A 1033 -40.41 -16.81 -1.02
CA LEU A 1033 -40.55 -17.32 0.36
C LEU A 1033 -41.95 -17.90 0.61
N GLY A 1034 -42.49 -18.64 -0.34
CA GLY A 1034 -43.82 -19.25 -0.23
C GLY A 1034 -43.96 -20.12 1.03
N GLY A 1035 -44.55 -19.56 2.09
CA GLY A 1035 -44.93 -20.27 3.32
C GLY A 1035 -44.09 -19.98 4.57
N THR A 1036 -42.98 -19.25 4.49
CA THR A 1036 -42.14 -18.94 5.67
C THR A 1036 -42.34 -17.51 6.16
N GLN A 1037 -42.93 -17.35 7.34
CA GLN A 1037 -42.81 -16.11 8.11
C GLN A 1037 -41.37 -15.99 8.61
N THR A 1038 -40.56 -15.15 7.98
CA THR A 1038 -39.18 -14.88 8.42
C THR A 1038 -39.16 -13.59 9.22
N SER A 1039 -38.47 -13.58 10.37
CA SER A 1039 -38.34 -12.37 11.20
C SER A 1039 -37.51 -11.30 10.50
N THR A 1040 -37.67 -10.04 10.93
CA THR A 1040 -36.89 -8.90 10.44
C THR A 1040 -35.39 -9.14 10.56
N ASP A 1041 -34.94 -9.89 11.57
CA ASP A 1041 -33.54 -10.28 11.75
C ASP A 1041 -33.04 -11.23 10.65
N THR A 1042 -33.90 -12.12 10.12
CA THR A 1042 -33.59 -12.99 8.97
C THR A 1042 -33.51 -12.21 7.66
N ALA A 1043 -34.36 -11.19 7.49
CA ALA A 1043 -34.28 -10.29 6.34
C ALA A 1043 -33.06 -9.36 6.40
N LEU A 1044 -32.68 -8.94 7.61
CA LEU A 1044 -31.45 -8.18 7.86
C LEU A 1044 -30.22 -9.07 7.64
N ALA A 1045 -30.28 -10.36 7.98
CA ALA A 1045 -29.24 -11.34 7.64
C ALA A 1045 -29.13 -11.56 6.11
N PHE A 1046 -30.23 -11.50 5.36
CA PHE A 1046 -30.24 -11.56 3.89
C PHE A 1046 -29.63 -10.30 3.23
N LEU A 1047 -29.94 -9.11 3.75
CA LEU A 1047 -29.32 -7.85 3.32
C LEU A 1047 -27.85 -7.74 3.79
N THR A 1048 -27.52 -8.36 4.92
CA THR A 1048 -26.14 -8.49 5.40
C THR A 1048 -25.39 -9.55 4.60
N ALA A 1049 -26.02 -10.59 4.07
CA ALA A 1049 -25.42 -11.54 3.12
C ALA A 1049 -25.15 -10.89 1.74
N LEU A 1050 -26.00 -9.94 1.32
CA LEU A 1050 -25.69 -9.06 0.18
C LEU A 1050 -24.49 -8.13 0.47
N ARG A 1051 -24.25 -7.77 1.73
CA ARG A 1051 -23.07 -7.02 2.22
C ARG A 1051 -21.86 -7.93 2.51
N ALA A 1052 -22.07 -9.22 2.75
CA ALA A 1052 -21.10 -10.20 3.20
C ALA A 1052 -21.19 -11.48 2.35
N ARG A 1053 -20.58 -11.43 1.16
CA ARG A 1053 -19.68 -12.48 0.68
C ARG A 1053 -19.99 -13.96 1.06
N CYS A 1054 -21.21 -14.52 0.96
CA CYS A 1054 -21.37 -15.99 0.90
C CYS A 1054 -22.74 -16.63 0.59
N LEU A 1055 -22.62 -17.92 0.22
CA LEU A 1055 -23.59 -19.01 0.07
C LEU A 1055 -24.31 -19.35 1.40
N LEU A 1056 -25.56 -19.83 1.31
CA LEU A 1056 -26.37 -20.26 2.47
C LEU A 1056 -26.52 -21.79 2.48
N VAL A 1057 -25.90 -22.47 3.46
CA VAL A 1057 -26.09 -23.91 3.76
C VAL A 1057 -27.04 -24.04 4.94
N VAL A 1058 -28.15 -24.77 4.77
CA VAL A 1058 -29.12 -25.03 5.85
C VAL A 1058 -28.83 -26.39 6.48
N THR A 1059 -28.36 -26.42 7.72
CA THR A 1059 -28.37 -27.65 8.54
C THR A 1059 -29.71 -27.75 9.27
N ARG A 1060 -30.43 -28.86 9.06
CA ARG A 1060 -31.60 -29.20 9.86
C ARG A 1060 -31.14 -29.66 11.23
N GLU A 1061 -31.23 -28.80 12.24
CA GLU A 1061 -31.39 -29.26 13.62
C GLU A 1061 -32.63 -28.61 14.23
N THR A 1062 -33.53 -29.48 14.67
CA THR A 1062 -34.82 -29.23 15.31
C THR A 1062 -34.67 -28.42 16.61
N PRO A 1063 -35.63 -27.53 16.94
CA PRO A 1063 -35.62 -26.81 18.20
C PRO A 1063 -36.17 -27.70 19.33
N HIS A 1064 -35.45 -27.74 20.46
CA HIS A 1064 -36.05 -28.03 21.76
C HIS A 1064 -35.58 -26.98 22.77
N ASP A 1065 -36.58 -26.23 23.25
CA ASP A 1065 -36.65 -25.18 24.28
C ASP A 1065 -35.60 -24.06 24.33
#